data_AF-A0A4R6DWF7-F1
#
_entry.id   AF-A0A4R6DWF7-F1
#
_cell.length_a   1.000
_cell.length_b   1.000
_cell.length_c   1.000
_cell.angle_alpha   90.00
_cell.angle_beta   90.00
_cell.angle_gamma   90.00
#
_symmetry.space_group_name_H-M   'P 1'
#
loop_
_entity.id
_entity.type
_entity.pdbx_description
1 polymer ?
#
loop_
_entity_poly.entity_id
_entity_poly.type
_entity_poly.pdbx_seq_one_letter_code
_entity_poly.pdbx_strand_id
1 'polypeptide(L)'
;MHFSQSSSMQCRRTRIAVAISAALAAFVSPSFAAPTGGVVTSGSASISQSGSVTSVAQSSQKAAINWQSFSIAPTETVNFNQPNAAAITLNRVVGNERSVIEGTLNANGRIFLINSNGVLFTQGSSVNTAGLVASTLNLSDADFEQGNYVFQGNGSGASVINLGTLTADEGGYIALLGDTVSNQGVIAATKGTVALAAGEKITLNFNGDSLLSVTLDEGALSALVENKQAIYADGGKVFLTAKAADEVLGSQVNNTGIVQARTLGDLKGEIVAYAYGGTANIGGTLDASAPDGGDGGFIETSGDKVRFADDLLVTTKAVSGITGEWLIDPDGYTIAASGGDITGAQLASFLAADTTSLTIRSTLGSGSDGALNVNDAVSWTSNAKFTLEATGDVNVNAAITATGNSAGLTLTAGEDVNVNADITLSGSNAALAMNYGGHYNILTPATYSGAIADANGNPVANSAPRGTEYASITLSGANASLKINGSNYRLIHSMDQLAAIDDETGTAAGYFALAQSLDATAWSTANLGQAVVVSNLDGVFEGLGNTISNLTLSAQSYYDPVNDVVANSVVALIASATSSSISHLSIVNANLTSDASTAILLGSGTDVAISNVAVQGTLSQGAGLVGVMERGSIANSHAAIEMGEGGTAGAAGKVAGLVARATGTTITKSHSAGTIQMGLNGGGGLIGTANGVSVEYAYSSVDMLGTRSTDLVGGLIGTLTSETMSDAANSVRNSFATGDVEGGSGLGGLIGSVEGRRPVVIDNVYATGNVHAMGSTYDGVGGLIGRVSLNSTSSVAISNAHAYGNVVSVGGAVGVGGLIGDFSGATNGSNIVVNSHATGDVSSNGTGTGGLIGKTTRLTLLDQSYATGNVSGAGRVGGLIGWTARTTVTNSYSTGLATGTSEVGGSIGYAATGTVLDNVFFNAAGGSEALGGWDIRYAPPEASGLTPEALSDISYYLDGTIEQVLAQRAEQAAAVAEAARLAQLAAAELMRFSEEAAGIGSTQASNAARNGATNPQRFTGDPTAMASVEGNLVLFGEDGFSANLNRIEIDGVVYDLTEEEKKAE
;
A
#
# COMPACT_ATOMS: atom_id res chain seq x y z
N MET A 1 -6.28 65.26 -55.24
CA MET A 1 -6.17 64.95 -56.68
C MET A 1 -7.47 64.30 -57.14
N HIS A 2 -7.92 64.64 -58.36
CA HIS A 2 -8.77 63.90 -59.31
C HIS A 2 -9.85 62.92 -58.80
N PHE A 3 -11.15 63.14 -59.09
CA PHE A 3 -11.85 62.90 -60.38
C PHE A 3 -11.86 61.41 -60.80
N SER A 4 -12.93 60.78 -61.32
CA SER A 4 -14.36 61.15 -61.45
C SER A 4 -15.14 60.03 -62.19
N GLN A 5 -16.47 59.97 -62.06
CA GLN A 5 -17.44 59.49 -63.10
C GLN A 5 -17.36 58.01 -63.59
N SER A 6 -18.36 57.42 -64.25
CA SER A 6 -19.83 57.56 -64.23
C SER A 6 -20.50 56.46 -65.09
N SER A 7 -21.84 56.31 -64.99
CA SER A 7 -22.76 55.91 -66.09
C SER A 7 -22.83 54.42 -66.51
N SER A 8 -23.94 53.88 -67.09
CA SER A 8 -25.38 54.26 -67.10
C SER A 8 -26.25 53.14 -67.76
N MET A 9 -27.56 53.41 -68.00
CA MET A 9 -28.61 52.60 -68.68
C MET A 9 -29.30 51.53 -67.80
N GLN A 10 -30.61 51.51 -67.47
CA GLN A 10 -31.91 52.00 -68.02
C GLN A 10 -32.58 51.23 -69.17
N CYS A 11 -33.74 50.60 -68.86
CA CYS A 11 -35.00 50.65 -69.63
C CYS A 11 -36.15 50.12 -68.72
N ARG A 12 -37.12 50.91 -68.20
CA ARG A 12 -38.41 51.37 -68.81
C ARG A 12 -39.30 50.24 -69.37
N ARG A 13 -40.64 50.23 -69.20
CA ARG A 13 -41.67 51.29 -68.98
C ARG A 13 -42.54 50.95 -67.72
N THR A 14 -43.69 51.51 -67.33
CA THR A 14 -44.68 52.45 -67.92
C THR A 14 -45.20 53.48 -66.87
N ARG A 15 -46.52 53.71 -66.69
CA ARG A 15 -47.15 54.78 -65.85
C ARG A 15 -48.64 54.51 -65.53
N ILE A 16 -49.15 55.15 -64.46
CA ILE A 16 -50.47 55.83 -64.19
C ILE A 16 -50.66 55.77 -62.65
N ALA A 17 -50.83 56.80 -61.80
CA ALA A 17 -51.36 58.19 -61.81
C ALA A 17 -52.72 58.35 -61.05
N VAL A 18 -52.62 58.70 -59.75
CA VAL A 18 -53.47 59.61 -58.92
C VAL A 18 -55.01 59.51 -58.95
N ALA A 19 -55.68 59.23 -57.80
CA ALA A 19 -56.66 60.13 -57.12
C ALA A 19 -57.64 59.46 -56.11
N ILE A 20 -57.58 59.91 -54.84
CA ILE A 20 -58.70 60.36 -53.97
C ILE A 20 -59.74 59.35 -53.36
N SER A 21 -59.84 59.45 -52.02
CA SER A 21 -61.00 59.21 -51.12
C SER A 21 -61.34 57.83 -50.52
N ALA A 22 -61.01 57.73 -49.22
CA ALA A 22 -61.91 57.46 -48.09
C ALA A 22 -62.37 56.01 -47.75
N ALA A 23 -62.49 55.80 -46.43
CA ALA A 23 -63.19 54.70 -45.74
C ALA A 23 -62.56 53.29 -45.76
N LEU A 24 -61.40 53.11 -45.13
CA LEU A 24 -61.19 51.99 -44.18
C LEU A 24 -60.04 52.25 -43.17
N ALA A 25 -60.17 53.30 -42.36
CA ALA A 25 -59.37 53.44 -41.14
C ALA A 25 -60.10 52.74 -39.99
N ALA A 26 -59.82 51.44 -39.78
CA ALA A 26 -60.43 50.65 -38.72
C ALA A 26 -59.49 49.52 -38.25
N PHE A 27 -59.21 49.51 -36.94
CA PHE A 27 -58.58 48.41 -36.19
C PHE A 27 -57.15 48.00 -36.57
N VAL A 28 -56.18 48.86 -36.24
CA VAL A 28 -54.95 48.32 -35.62
C VAL A 28 -55.28 48.10 -34.15
N SER A 29 -55.62 46.87 -33.79
CA SER A 29 -55.73 46.49 -32.38
C SER A 29 -54.35 46.58 -31.73
N PRO A 30 -54.16 47.31 -30.61
CA PRO A 30 -52.96 47.11 -29.81
C PRO A 30 -52.95 45.66 -29.31
N SER A 31 -51.95 44.89 -29.74
CA SER A 31 -51.66 43.57 -29.21
C SER A 31 -51.01 43.74 -27.84
N PHE A 32 -51.83 44.00 -26.81
CA PHE A 32 -51.40 43.92 -25.42
C PHE A 32 -51.01 42.48 -25.11
N ALA A 33 -49.82 42.27 -24.53
CA ALA A 33 -49.26 40.94 -24.29
C ALA A 33 -49.58 40.40 -22.88
N ALA A 34 -50.47 41.09 -22.17
CA ALA A 34 -51.05 40.67 -20.90
C ALA A 34 -51.67 39.26 -21.00
N PRO A 35 -51.86 38.54 -19.86
CA PRO A 35 -52.38 37.18 -19.88
C PRO A 35 -53.74 37.06 -20.57
N THR A 36 -53.88 36.12 -21.51
CA THR A 36 -55.07 35.98 -22.37
C THR A 36 -55.78 34.64 -22.23
N GLY A 37 -57.11 34.66 -22.45
CA GLY A 37 -57.93 33.44 -22.50
C GLY A 37 -58.06 32.72 -21.15
N GLY A 38 -57.94 33.43 -20.03
CA GLY A 38 -58.06 32.88 -18.68
C GLY A 38 -59.46 32.33 -18.38
N VAL A 39 -59.53 31.06 -18.00
CA VAL A 39 -60.74 30.33 -17.60
C VAL A 39 -60.51 29.70 -16.24
N VAL A 40 -61.32 30.07 -15.24
CA VAL A 40 -61.29 29.46 -13.91
C VAL A 40 -61.83 28.02 -13.99
N THR A 41 -61.00 27.03 -13.66
CA THR A 41 -61.36 25.61 -13.68
C THR A 41 -61.69 25.04 -12.29
N SER A 42 -61.16 25.66 -11.24
CA SER A 42 -61.49 25.33 -9.84
C SER A 42 -61.48 26.58 -8.96
N GLY A 43 -62.24 26.54 -7.87
CA GLY A 43 -62.42 27.66 -6.95
C GLY A 43 -63.20 28.84 -7.53
N SER A 44 -63.00 30.02 -6.93
CA SER A 44 -63.70 31.26 -7.23
C SER A 44 -62.71 32.40 -7.41
N ALA A 45 -62.55 32.84 -8.66
CA ALA A 45 -61.80 34.04 -9.00
C ALA A 45 -62.52 34.81 -10.13
N SER A 46 -62.26 36.11 -10.22
CA SER A 46 -62.70 36.95 -11.34
C SER A 46 -61.50 37.69 -11.93
N ILE A 47 -61.44 37.73 -13.26
CA ILE A 47 -60.34 38.33 -14.02
C ILE A 47 -60.85 39.62 -14.64
N SER A 48 -60.12 40.71 -14.47
CA SER A 48 -60.43 42.02 -15.03
C SER A 48 -59.17 42.67 -15.58
N GLN A 49 -59.30 43.44 -16.67
CA GLN A 49 -58.17 44.17 -17.27
C GLN A 49 -58.56 45.63 -17.48
N SER A 50 -57.68 46.55 -17.10
CA SER A 50 -57.85 47.99 -17.23
C SER A 50 -56.53 48.62 -17.70
N GLY A 51 -56.45 48.96 -18.98
CA GLY A 51 -55.20 49.39 -19.60
C GLY A 51 -54.12 48.30 -19.52
N SER A 52 -52.94 48.64 -19.02
CA SER A 52 -51.83 47.72 -18.82
C SER A 52 -51.89 46.93 -17.50
N VAL A 53 -52.97 47.05 -16.72
CA VAL A 53 -53.15 46.34 -15.45
C VAL A 53 -54.20 45.24 -15.57
N THR A 54 -53.81 44.00 -15.29
CA THR A 54 -54.72 42.86 -15.11
C THR A 54 -54.86 42.57 -13.61
N SER A 55 -56.09 42.55 -13.11
CA SER A 55 -56.41 42.25 -11.71
C SER A 55 -57.23 40.97 -11.63
N VAL A 56 -56.69 39.98 -10.91
CA VAL A 56 -57.36 38.73 -10.56
C VAL A 56 -57.83 38.84 -9.11
N ALA A 57 -59.14 38.87 -8.89
CA ALA A 57 -59.74 38.89 -7.55
C ALA A 57 -60.25 37.50 -7.19
N GLN A 58 -59.54 36.80 -6.33
CA GLN A 58 -59.84 35.46 -5.82
C GLN A 58 -60.56 35.55 -4.46
N SER A 59 -61.61 34.75 -4.29
CA SER A 59 -62.40 34.68 -3.05
C SER A 59 -62.37 33.31 -2.35
N SER A 60 -61.95 32.25 -3.06
CA SER A 60 -61.68 30.93 -2.48
C SER A 60 -60.24 30.80 -2.00
N GLN A 61 -59.95 29.84 -1.10
CA GLN A 61 -58.59 29.65 -0.57
C GLN A 61 -57.64 28.99 -1.60
N LYS A 62 -58.17 28.13 -2.47
CA LYS A 62 -57.51 27.66 -3.70
C LYS A 62 -58.34 28.07 -4.90
N ALA A 63 -57.69 28.44 -6.01
CA ALA A 63 -58.33 28.59 -7.31
C ALA A 63 -57.37 28.15 -8.42
N ALA A 64 -57.89 27.50 -9.46
CA ALA A 64 -57.14 27.11 -10.65
C ALA A 64 -57.67 27.85 -11.88
N ILE A 65 -56.77 28.36 -12.71
CA ILE A 65 -57.05 29.16 -13.90
C ILE A 65 -56.19 28.63 -15.05
N ASN A 66 -56.84 28.14 -16.10
CA ASN A 66 -56.18 27.78 -17.35
C ASN A 66 -56.12 29.01 -18.28
N TRP A 67 -54.96 29.27 -18.87
CA TRP A 67 -54.69 30.43 -19.74
C TRP A 67 -54.26 29.98 -21.13
N GLN A 68 -54.63 30.72 -22.18
CA GLN A 68 -54.11 30.47 -23.53
C GLN A 68 -52.68 31.00 -23.67
N SER A 69 -52.40 32.17 -23.12
CA SER A 69 -51.05 32.68 -22.89
C SER A 69 -50.97 33.40 -21.54
N PHE A 70 -49.82 33.31 -20.88
CA PHE A 70 -49.54 34.07 -19.65
C PHE A 70 -48.16 34.72 -19.80
N SER A 71 -48.17 35.97 -20.24
CA SER A 71 -47.00 36.84 -20.39
C SER A 71 -47.33 38.23 -19.83
N ILE A 72 -46.31 39.04 -19.55
CA ILE A 72 -46.46 40.38 -18.97
C ILE A 72 -45.41 41.28 -19.60
N ALA A 73 -45.79 42.22 -20.47
CA ALA A 73 -44.86 43.14 -21.12
C ALA A 73 -44.23 44.15 -20.13
N PRO A 74 -43.13 44.87 -20.48
CA PRO A 74 -42.34 45.66 -19.53
C PRO A 74 -43.09 46.77 -18.76
N THR A 75 -44.22 47.24 -19.29
CA THR A 75 -45.09 48.27 -18.66
C THR A 75 -46.43 47.72 -18.18
N GLU A 76 -46.60 46.39 -18.18
CA GLU A 76 -47.80 45.71 -17.71
C GLU A 76 -47.65 45.25 -16.26
N THR A 77 -48.79 45.07 -15.59
CA THR A 77 -48.84 44.63 -14.19
C THR A 77 -49.97 43.63 -14.01
N VAL A 78 -49.67 42.48 -13.40
CA VAL A 78 -50.68 41.51 -12.98
C VAL A 78 -50.76 41.49 -11.46
N ASN A 79 -51.94 41.76 -10.91
CA ASN A 79 -52.19 41.81 -9.47
C ASN A 79 -53.18 40.71 -9.06
N PHE A 80 -52.76 39.78 -8.21
CA PHE A 80 -53.62 38.79 -7.57
C PHE A 80 -54.03 39.28 -6.18
N ASN A 81 -55.33 39.52 -6.02
CA ASN A 81 -55.96 39.88 -4.76
C ASN A 81 -56.64 38.63 -4.21
N GLN A 82 -56.00 37.98 -3.24
CA GLN A 82 -56.41 36.69 -2.67
C GLN A 82 -56.86 36.87 -1.21
N PRO A 83 -57.61 35.92 -0.61
CA PRO A 83 -58.18 36.11 0.74
C PRO A 83 -57.18 36.33 1.87
N ASN A 84 -55.95 35.81 1.76
CA ASN A 84 -54.86 35.92 2.75
C ASN A 84 -53.54 35.35 2.16
N ALA A 85 -52.44 35.47 2.90
CA ALA A 85 -51.11 34.98 2.51
C ALA A 85 -50.99 33.46 2.28
N ALA A 86 -51.92 32.66 2.81
CA ALA A 86 -51.97 31.21 2.62
C ALA A 86 -52.89 30.76 1.47
N ALA A 87 -53.55 31.69 0.78
CA ALA A 87 -54.33 31.38 -0.40
C ALA A 87 -53.41 31.11 -1.60
N ILE A 88 -53.82 30.20 -2.49
CA ILE A 88 -53.02 29.81 -3.67
C ILE A 88 -53.84 30.01 -4.95
N THR A 89 -53.22 30.61 -5.96
CA THR A 89 -53.74 30.61 -7.35
C THR A 89 -52.84 29.76 -8.24
N LEU A 90 -53.40 28.70 -8.83
CA LEU A 90 -52.75 27.91 -9.86
C LEU A 90 -53.07 28.50 -11.23
N ASN A 91 -52.06 29.02 -11.92
CA ASN A 91 -52.14 29.53 -13.28
C ASN A 91 -51.45 28.53 -14.21
N ARG A 92 -52.20 27.85 -15.06
CA ARG A 92 -51.68 26.86 -16.01
C ARG A 92 -51.84 27.34 -17.44
N VAL A 93 -50.75 27.47 -18.18
CA VAL A 93 -50.81 27.77 -19.61
C VAL A 93 -51.10 26.47 -20.36
N VAL A 94 -52.17 26.49 -21.17
CA VAL A 94 -52.60 25.36 -22.03
C VAL A 94 -52.38 25.63 -23.52
N GLY A 95 -51.88 26.82 -23.88
CA GLY A 95 -51.41 27.13 -25.23
C GLY A 95 -50.00 26.62 -25.51
N ASN A 96 -49.45 27.03 -26.64
CA ASN A 96 -48.15 26.60 -27.18
C ASN A 96 -47.04 27.66 -27.09
N GLU A 97 -47.28 28.75 -26.35
CA GLU A 97 -46.30 29.83 -26.16
C GLU A 97 -45.67 29.74 -24.76
N ARG A 98 -44.36 30.02 -24.68
CA ARG A 98 -43.65 30.16 -23.42
C ARG A 98 -44.15 31.40 -22.66
N SER A 99 -44.11 31.35 -21.33
CA SER A 99 -44.41 32.52 -20.50
C SER A 99 -43.22 33.46 -20.50
N VAL A 100 -43.42 34.71 -20.91
CA VAL A 100 -42.40 35.77 -20.88
C VAL A 100 -42.89 36.87 -19.94
N ILE A 101 -42.19 37.02 -18.82
CA ILE A 101 -42.51 37.97 -17.75
C ILE A 101 -41.45 39.06 -17.79
N GLU A 102 -41.82 40.23 -18.31
CA GLU A 102 -40.97 41.42 -18.42
C GLU A 102 -41.42 42.56 -17.50
N GLY A 103 -42.73 42.61 -17.20
CA GLY A 103 -43.33 43.59 -16.29
C GLY A 103 -43.39 43.13 -14.83
N THR A 104 -44.46 43.52 -14.15
CA THR A 104 -44.64 43.29 -12.70
C THR A 104 -45.73 42.25 -12.41
N LEU A 105 -45.46 41.32 -11.49
CA LEU A 105 -46.43 40.36 -10.95
C LEU A 105 -46.50 40.51 -9.42
N ASN A 106 -47.66 40.91 -8.89
CA ASN A 106 -47.87 41.05 -7.46
C ASN A 106 -48.96 40.11 -6.97
N ALA A 107 -48.80 39.53 -5.79
CA ALA A 107 -49.83 38.77 -5.09
C ALA A 107 -49.71 38.95 -3.58
N ASN A 108 -50.83 39.09 -2.86
CA ASN A 108 -50.84 39.06 -1.39
C ASN A 108 -50.95 37.64 -0.81
N GLY A 109 -50.88 36.63 -1.68
CA GLY A 109 -50.87 35.21 -1.41
C GLY A 109 -49.92 34.50 -2.38
N ARG A 110 -50.14 33.21 -2.62
CA ARG A 110 -49.20 32.35 -3.37
C ARG A 110 -49.64 32.15 -4.81
N ILE A 111 -48.67 32.10 -5.72
CA ILE A 111 -48.86 31.94 -7.15
C ILE A 111 -48.10 30.71 -7.64
N PHE A 112 -48.81 29.79 -8.28
CA PHE A 112 -48.20 28.72 -9.07
C PHE A 112 -48.38 29.11 -10.53
N LEU A 113 -47.29 29.18 -11.31
CA LEU A 113 -47.27 29.44 -12.74
C LEU A 113 -46.68 28.23 -13.46
N ILE A 114 -47.53 27.50 -14.19
CA ILE A 114 -47.17 26.27 -14.88
C ILE A 114 -47.26 26.48 -16.39
N ASN A 115 -46.17 26.23 -17.11
CA ASN A 115 -46.13 26.29 -18.58
C ASN A 115 -45.07 25.33 -19.13
N SER A 116 -45.51 24.22 -19.74
CA SER A 116 -44.63 23.21 -20.35
C SER A 116 -43.86 23.69 -21.58
N ASN A 117 -44.16 24.88 -22.11
CA ASN A 117 -43.37 25.52 -23.17
C ASN A 117 -42.21 26.37 -22.61
N GLY A 118 -42.06 26.47 -21.29
CA GLY A 118 -41.01 27.25 -20.62
C GLY A 118 -41.53 28.51 -19.92
N VAL A 119 -40.78 28.95 -18.90
CA VAL A 119 -41.02 30.21 -18.18
C VAL A 119 -39.74 31.05 -18.20
N LEU A 120 -39.86 32.32 -18.56
CA LEU A 120 -38.76 33.29 -18.60
C LEU A 120 -39.17 34.57 -17.87
N PHE A 121 -38.46 34.91 -16.79
CA PHE A 121 -38.48 36.23 -16.20
C PHE A 121 -37.31 37.03 -16.80
N THR A 122 -37.57 38.13 -17.51
CA THR A 122 -36.52 38.91 -18.19
C THR A 122 -35.90 39.94 -17.25
N GLN A 123 -34.76 40.50 -17.68
CA GLN A 123 -34.06 41.53 -16.92
C GLN A 123 -34.96 42.78 -16.77
N GLY A 124 -35.18 43.18 -15.51
CA GLY A 124 -36.09 44.28 -15.15
C GLY A 124 -37.49 43.85 -14.71
N SER A 125 -37.87 42.58 -14.88
CA SER A 125 -39.12 42.06 -14.31
C SER A 125 -39.06 41.97 -12.78
N SER A 126 -40.22 42.10 -12.14
CA SER A 126 -40.37 42.04 -10.68
C SER A 126 -41.56 41.18 -10.29
N VAL A 127 -41.32 40.21 -9.41
CA VAL A 127 -42.35 39.32 -8.86
C VAL A 127 -42.35 39.44 -7.34
N ASN A 128 -43.47 39.83 -6.74
CA ASN A 128 -43.63 40.02 -5.29
C ASN A 128 -44.86 39.22 -4.82
N THR A 129 -44.65 38.16 -4.02
CA THR A 129 -45.73 37.22 -3.63
C THR A 129 -45.52 36.69 -2.22
N ALA A 130 -46.55 36.11 -1.58
CA ALA A 130 -46.34 35.34 -0.35
C ALA A 130 -45.65 33.98 -0.61
N GLY A 131 -45.63 33.53 -1.87
CA GLY A 131 -44.87 32.37 -2.33
C GLY A 131 -45.07 32.11 -3.82
N LEU A 132 -44.02 31.67 -4.50
CA LEU A 132 -44.00 31.42 -5.94
C LEU A 132 -43.62 29.97 -6.23
N VAL A 133 -44.36 29.32 -7.12
CA VAL A 133 -43.87 28.16 -7.88
C VAL A 133 -43.90 28.53 -9.36
N ALA A 134 -42.78 28.43 -10.06
CA ALA A 134 -42.73 28.52 -11.52
C ALA A 134 -42.23 27.18 -12.08
N SER A 135 -43.00 26.54 -12.95
CA SER A 135 -42.76 25.15 -13.36
C SER A 135 -42.99 24.93 -14.84
N THR A 136 -42.13 24.13 -15.49
CA THR A 136 -42.45 23.51 -16.79
C THR A 136 -43.17 22.16 -16.61
N LEU A 137 -42.93 21.49 -15.49
CA LEU A 137 -43.65 20.28 -15.08
C LEU A 137 -45.09 20.62 -14.68
N ASN A 138 -46.05 19.74 -15.01
CA ASN A 138 -47.47 19.95 -14.74
C ASN A 138 -47.90 19.37 -13.39
N LEU A 139 -48.70 20.14 -12.64
CA LEU A 139 -49.46 19.69 -11.47
C LEU A 139 -50.90 19.37 -11.89
N SER A 140 -51.48 18.26 -11.45
CA SER A 140 -52.89 17.96 -11.75
C SER A 140 -53.84 18.79 -10.87
N ASP A 141 -55.04 19.12 -11.37
CA ASP A 141 -56.05 19.82 -10.55
C ASP A 141 -56.47 18.97 -9.33
N ALA A 142 -56.48 17.64 -9.46
CA ALA A 142 -56.82 16.74 -8.35
C ALA A 142 -55.78 16.77 -7.23
N ASP A 143 -54.49 16.79 -7.59
CA ASP A 143 -53.38 16.86 -6.64
C ASP A 143 -53.32 18.26 -5.99
N PHE A 144 -53.44 19.32 -6.80
CA PHE A 144 -53.52 20.70 -6.33
C PHE A 144 -54.61 20.90 -5.28
N GLU A 145 -55.84 20.43 -5.52
CA GLU A 145 -56.94 20.57 -4.56
C GLU A 145 -56.69 19.77 -3.27
N GLN A 146 -56.19 18.53 -3.40
CA GLN A 146 -55.79 17.71 -2.24
C GLN A 146 -54.62 18.30 -1.44
N GLY A 147 -53.80 19.16 -2.05
CA GLY A 147 -52.57 19.68 -1.44
C GLY A 147 -51.38 18.75 -1.61
N ASN A 148 -51.47 17.79 -2.52
CA ASN A 148 -50.35 16.99 -2.99
C ASN A 148 -49.65 17.82 -4.07
N TYR A 149 -48.41 18.26 -3.86
CA TYR A 149 -47.71 19.09 -4.83
C TYR A 149 -46.67 18.27 -5.60
N VAL A 150 -47.19 17.28 -6.34
CA VAL A 150 -46.43 16.41 -7.24
C VAL A 150 -46.51 16.97 -8.65
N PHE A 151 -45.37 17.34 -9.21
CA PHE A 151 -45.24 17.89 -10.55
C PHE A 151 -44.62 16.84 -11.47
N GLN A 152 -45.23 16.62 -12.64
CA GLN A 152 -44.79 15.63 -13.63
C GLN A 152 -44.54 16.31 -14.98
N GLY A 153 -43.39 16.02 -15.58
CA GLY A 153 -43.02 16.42 -16.92
C GLY A 153 -43.71 15.62 -18.03
N ASN A 154 -43.31 15.92 -19.25
CA ASN A 154 -43.68 15.20 -20.46
C ASN A 154 -42.48 15.08 -21.45
N GLY A 155 -41.24 15.15 -20.94
CA GLY A 155 -40.01 15.18 -21.73
C GLY A 155 -39.87 16.41 -22.64
N SER A 156 -40.31 17.59 -22.17
CA SER A 156 -40.37 18.81 -22.98
C SER A 156 -38.99 19.40 -23.37
N GLY A 157 -37.97 19.17 -22.55
CA GLY A 157 -36.71 19.91 -22.58
C GLY A 157 -36.81 21.37 -22.16
N ALA A 158 -37.96 21.82 -21.64
CA ALA A 158 -38.24 23.24 -21.40
C ALA A 158 -37.63 23.74 -20.09
N SER A 159 -37.18 25.01 -20.11
CA SER A 159 -36.48 25.65 -18.99
C SER A 159 -37.35 26.62 -18.19
N VAL A 160 -37.04 26.73 -16.89
CA VAL A 160 -37.39 27.91 -16.07
C VAL A 160 -36.14 28.79 -15.92
N ILE A 161 -36.22 30.03 -16.41
CA ILE A 161 -35.09 30.97 -16.41
C ILE A 161 -35.50 32.26 -15.68
N ASN A 162 -34.74 32.64 -14.66
CA ASN A 162 -34.86 33.94 -14.01
C ASN A 162 -33.70 34.87 -14.41
N LEU A 163 -34.00 36.03 -14.98
CA LEU A 163 -33.08 37.16 -15.19
C LEU A 163 -33.55 38.42 -14.43
N GLY A 164 -34.69 38.35 -13.73
CA GLY A 164 -35.33 39.45 -13.01
C GLY A 164 -35.19 39.34 -11.48
N THR A 165 -36.07 40.01 -10.75
CA THR A 165 -36.12 39.94 -9.28
C THR A 165 -37.37 39.20 -8.81
N LEU A 166 -37.17 38.08 -8.14
CA LEU A 166 -38.22 37.28 -7.51
C LEU A 166 -38.14 37.44 -5.98
N THR A 167 -39.22 37.89 -5.36
CA THR A 167 -39.29 38.15 -3.91
C THR A 167 -40.49 37.44 -3.29
N ALA A 168 -40.24 36.68 -2.23
CA ALA A 168 -41.27 36.15 -1.34
C ALA A 168 -41.37 36.99 -0.05
N ASP A 169 -42.58 37.09 0.50
CA ASP A 169 -42.79 37.63 1.85
C ASP A 169 -42.00 36.82 2.91
N GLU A 170 -41.81 37.41 4.09
CA GLU A 170 -41.08 36.79 5.20
C GLU A 170 -41.72 35.44 5.62
N GLY A 171 -40.93 34.36 5.58
CA GLY A 171 -41.41 32.99 5.81
C GLY A 171 -42.01 32.28 4.58
N GLY A 172 -42.07 32.95 3.43
CA GLY A 172 -42.57 32.43 2.16
C GLY A 172 -41.59 31.50 1.43
N TYR A 173 -41.78 31.29 0.14
CA TYR A 173 -40.91 30.43 -0.67
C TYR A 173 -40.89 30.78 -2.16
N ILE A 174 -39.82 30.38 -2.85
CA ILE A 174 -39.70 30.47 -4.31
C ILE A 174 -39.17 29.14 -4.84
N ALA A 175 -40.00 28.42 -5.59
CA ALA A 175 -39.64 27.15 -6.23
C ALA A 175 -39.63 27.30 -7.77
N LEU A 176 -38.51 26.96 -8.40
CA LEU A 176 -38.33 26.94 -9.86
C LEU A 176 -38.08 25.48 -10.31
N LEU A 177 -38.98 24.92 -11.11
CA LEU A 177 -39.03 23.48 -11.42
C LEU A 177 -39.04 23.21 -12.92
N GLY A 178 -38.27 22.22 -13.40
CA GLY A 178 -38.33 21.81 -14.81
C GLY A 178 -37.29 20.78 -15.19
N ASP A 179 -37.12 20.55 -16.49
CA ASP A 179 -36.02 19.73 -17.01
C ASP A 179 -34.68 20.47 -16.82
N THR A 180 -34.69 21.81 -16.91
CA THR A 180 -33.55 22.69 -16.67
C THR A 180 -33.98 23.99 -15.96
N VAL A 181 -33.18 24.47 -15.01
CA VAL A 181 -33.47 25.65 -14.19
C VAL A 181 -32.24 26.56 -14.12
N SER A 182 -32.40 27.86 -14.40
CA SER A 182 -31.29 28.82 -14.41
C SER A 182 -31.67 30.12 -13.70
N ASN A 183 -31.00 30.45 -12.60
CA ASN A 183 -31.05 31.77 -12.00
C ASN A 183 -29.84 32.61 -12.41
N GLN A 184 -30.10 33.68 -13.15
CA GLN A 184 -29.14 34.74 -13.50
C GLN A 184 -29.69 36.12 -13.05
N GLY A 185 -30.75 36.09 -12.24
CA GLY A 185 -31.38 37.22 -11.57
C GLY A 185 -31.23 37.13 -10.05
N VAL A 186 -32.04 37.91 -9.33
CA VAL A 186 -32.07 37.89 -7.86
C VAL A 186 -33.29 37.12 -7.37
N ILE A 187 -33.07 36.23 -6.41
CA ILE A 187 -34.14 35.54 -5.67
C ILE A 187 -34.00 35.88 -4.18
N ALA A 188 -35.09 36.31 -3.54
CA ALA A 188 -35.10 36.68 -2.12
C ALA A 188 -36.29 36.05 -1.38
N ALA A 189 -36.02 35.32 -0.29
CA ALA A 189 -37.03 34.68 0.58
C ALA A 189 -36.55 34.63 2.04
N THR A 190 -36.52 35.78 2.72
CA THR A 190 -36.09 35.89 4.12
C THR A 190 -36.95 35.03 5.05
N LYS A 191 -36.31 34.25 5.93
CA LYS A 191 -36.90 33.17 6.76
C LYS A 191 -37.67 32.10 5.98
N GLY A 192 -37.49 32.06 4.67
CA GLY A 192 -38.22 31.22 3.73
C GLY A 192 -37.35 30.17 3.06
N THR A 193 -37.88 29.56 2.00
CA THR A 193 -37.17 28.51 1.25
C THR A 193 -37.08 28.87 -0.23
N VAL A 194 -35.87 28.80 -0.79
CA VAL A 194 -35.65 28.82 -2.24
C VAL A 194 -35.34 27.41 -2.72
N ALA A 195 -35.96 26.97 -3.80
CA ALA A 195 -35.68 25.69 -4.42
C ALA A 195 -35.56 25.83 -5.94
N LEU A 196 -34.44 25.41 -6.51
CA LEU A 196 -34.26 25.21 -7.95
C LEU A 196 -34.07 23.71 -8.15
N ALA A 197 -35.01 23.05 -8.83
CA ALA A 197 -35.00 21.61 -8.96
C ALA A 197 -35.18 21.15 -10.42
N ALA A 198 -34.27 20.29 -10.89
CA ALA A 198 -34.24 19.77 -12.25
C ALA A 198 -34.49 18.26 -12.33
N GLY A 199 -35.59 17.84 -12.93
CA GLY A 199 -36.02 16.43 -13.01
C GLY A 199 -37.36 16.26 -13.73
N GLU A 200 -37.72 15.02 -14.06
CA GLU A 200 -38.97 14.70 -14.79
C GLU A 200 -40.18 14.58 -13.84
N LYS A 201 -39.92 14.29 -12.56
CA LYS A 201 -40.96 14.25 -11.51
C LYS A 201 -40.42 14.77 -10.19
N ILE A 202 -41.09 15.79 -9.68
CA ILE A 202 -40.64 16.54 -8.51
C ILE A 202 -41.79 16.73 -7.54
N THR A 203 -41.56 16.40 -6.27
CA THR A 203 -42.52 16.58 -5.18
C THR A 203 -42.05 17.69 -4.25
N LEU A 204 -42.89 18.70 -4.01
CA LEU A 204 -42.65 19.77 -3.03
C LEU A 204 -43.27 19.40 -1.67
N ASN A 205 -42.43 19.26 -0.64
CA ASN A 205 -42.87 18.83 0.69
C ASN A 205 -43.11 20.03 1.61
N PHE A 206 -44.36 20.29 1.99
CA PHE A 206 -44.73 21.41 2.87
C PHE A 206 -45.05 20.95 4.29
N ASN A 207 -44.65 21.75 5.27
CA ASN A 207 -45.15 21.64 6.65
C ASN A 207 -46.03 22.85 6.96
N GLY A 208 -47.35 22.65 6.81
CA GLY A 208 -48.31 23.75 6.83
C GLY A 208 -48.06 24.72 5.68
N ASP A 209 -47.51 25.89 6.00
CA ASP A 209 -47.33 27.00 5.06
C ASP A 209 -45.90 27.14 4.50
N SER A 210 -44.91 26.48 5.11
CA SER A 210 -43.50 26.57 4.73
C SER A 210 -43.06 25.34 3.91
N LEU A 211 -42.28 25.58 2.85
CA LEU A 211 -41.63 24.53 2.06
C LEU A 211 -40.44 23.96 2.85
N LEU A 212 -40.48 22.66 3.16
CA LEU A 212 -39.51 21.99 4.02
C LEU A 212 -38.36 21.35 3.23
N SER A 213 -38.69 20.70 2.11
CA SER A 213 -37.73 20.02 1.23
C SER A 213 -38.32 19.76 -0.17
N VAL A 214 -37.48 19.31 -1.09
CA VAL A 214 -37.86 18.88 -2.45
C VAL A 214 -37.39 17.46 -2.70
N THR A 215 -38.24 16.62 -3.27
CA THR A 215 -37.91 15.24 -3.65
C THR A 215 -37.90 15.10 -5.18
N LEU A 216 -36.85 14.50 -5.74
CA LEU A 216 -36.74 14.21 -7.17
C LEU A 216 -37.01 12.72 -7.38
N ASP A 217 -38.26 12.39 -7.72
CA ASP A 217 -38.74 11.03 -7.89
C ASP A 217 -38.17 10.40 -9.17
N GLU A 218 -38.30 11.09 -10.30
CA GLU A 218 -37.84 10.65 -11.63
C GLU A 218 -36.91 11.72 -12.24
N GLY A 219 -35.81 11.28 -12.86
CA GLY A 219 -34.81 12.19 -13.45
C GLY A 219 -35.13 12.59 -14.89
N ALA A 220 -34.58 13.73 -15.32
CA ALA A 220 -34.72 14.24 -16.70
C ALA A 220 -33.50 13.88 -17.58
N LEU A 221 -33.65 13.89 -18.89
CA LEU A 221 -32.56 13.49 -19.82
C LEU A 221 -31.32 14.39 -19.75
N SER A 222 -31.46 15.65 -19.35
CA SER A 222 -30.34 16.60 -19.22
C SER A 222 -30.58 17.55 -18.05
N ALA A 223 -30.74 16.98 -16.86
CA ALA A 223 -31.07 17.71 -15.65
C ALA A 223 -29.95 18.69 -15.25
N LEU A 224 -30.26 19.98 -15.32
CA LEU A 224 -29.33 21.08 -15.02
C LEU A 224 -29.97 22.11 -14.10
N VAL A 225 -29.33 22.39 -12.96
CA VAL A 225 -29.60 23.58 -12.13
C VAL A 225 -28.39 24.51 -12.20
N GLU A 226 -28.61 25.80 -12.49
CA GLU A 226 -27.56 26.82 -12.43
C GLU A 226 -27.95 28.03 -11.60
N ASN A 227 -27.03 28.50 -10.74
CA ASN A 227 -27.08 29.84 -10.13
C ASN A 227 -25.86 30.67 -10.54
N LYS A 228 -26.12 31.76 -11.27
CA LYS A 228 -25.12 32.66 -11.87
C LYS A 228 -25.13 34.08 -11.29
N GLN A 229 -26.18 34.46 -10.56
CA GLN A 229 -26.22 35.75 -9.85
C GLN A 229 -26.44 35.55 -8.34
N ALA A 230 -27.66 35.67 -7.81
CA ALA A 230 -27.84 35.71 -6.36
C ALA A 230 -29.14 35.07 -5.84
N ILE A 231 -29.01 34.33 -4.74
CA ILE A 231 -30.09 33.78 -3.94
C ILE A 231 -29.88 34.19 -2.48
N TYR A 232 -30.89 34.82 -1.87
CA TYR A 232 -30.88 35.30 -0.49
C TYR A 232 -32.04 34.70 0.31
N ALA A 233 -31.74 33.94 1.36
CA ALA A 233 -32.70 33.25 2.23
C ALA A 233 -32.24 33.25 3.69
N ASP A 234 -31.82 34.40 4.23
CA ASP A 234 -31.38 34.54 5.63
C ASP A 234 -32.47 34.08 6.61
N GLY A 235 -32.11 33.22 7.57
CA GLY A 235 -33.02 32.51 8.47
C GLY A 235 -33.79 31.36 7.82
N GLY A 236 -33.37 30.92 6.64
CA GLY A 236 -34.11 30.02 5.76
C GLY A 236 -33.23 28.99 5.05
N LYS A 237 -33.74 28.44 3.94
CA LYS A 237 -33.13 27.31 3.22
C LYS A 237 -32.96 27.56 1.73
N VAL A 238 -31.92 26.99 1.12
CA VAL A 238 -31.73 26.93 -0.34
C VAL A 238 -31.45 25.51 -0.81
N PHE A 239 -32.23 25.02 -1.77
CA PHE A 239 -32.02 23.75 -2.45
C PHE A 239 -31.69 23.98 -3.94
N LEU A 240 -30.57 23.45 -4.41
CA LEU A 240 -30.15 23.41 -5.81
C LEU A 240 -29.96 21.94 -6.22
N THR A 241 -31.00 21.30 -6.77
CA THR A 241 -31.02 19.83 -6.91
C THR A 241 -31.33 19.37 -8.32
N ALA A 242 -30.54 18.44 -8.85
CA ALA A 242 -30.72 17.91 -10.21
C ALA A 242 -30.62 16.38 -10.22
N LYS A 243 -31.48 15.69 -10.97
CA LYS A 243 -31.46 14.23 -11.12
C LYS A 243 -31.61 13.84 -12.59
N ALA A 244 -30.65 13.09 -13.11
CA ALA A 244 -30.67 12.62 -14.49
C ALA A 244 -31.46 11.31 -14.63
N ALA A 245 -31.97 11.06 -15.83
CA ALA A 245 -32.65 9.81 -16.18
C ALA A 245 -31.68 8.63 -16.44
N ASP A 246 -30.42 8.94 -16.75
CA ASP A 246 -29.37 8.00 -17.16
C ASP A 246 -28.03 8.46 -16.54
N GLU A 247 -27.32 7.53 -15.90
CA GLU A 247 -26.01 7.73 -15.28
C GLU A 247 -24.94 8.18 -16.30
N VAL A 248 -25.09 7.79 -17.57
CA VAL A 248 -24.12 8.13 -18.64
C VAL A 248 -24.13 9.62 -18.99
N LEU A 249 -25.26 10.31 -18.81
CA LEU A 249 -25.37 11.75 -19.13
C LEU A 249 -25.02 12.65 -17.95
N GLY A 250 -25.27 12.17 -16.73
CA GLY A 250 -24.99 12.87 -15.48
C GLY A 250 -25.90 14.07 -15.23
N SER A 251 -26.39 14.22 -13.99
CA SER A 251 -27.01 15.49 -13.59
C SER A 251 -25.94 16.55 -13.35
N GLN A 252 -26.32 17.83 -13.44
CA GLN A 252 -25.39 18.95 -13.24
C GLN A 252 -26.00 19.99 -12.30
N VAL A 253 -25.25 20.38 -11.27
CA VAL A 253 -25.56 21.54 -10.42
C VAL A 253 -24.37 22.50 -10.49
N ASN A 254 -24.58 23.68 -11.08
CA ASN A 254 -23.53 24.70 -11.25
C ASN A 254 -23.83 25.93 -10.40
N ASN A 255 -22.92 26.31 -9.50
CA ASN A 255 -22.95 27.63 -8.86
C ASN A 255 -21.73 28.45 -9.29
N THR A 256 -21.97 29.65 -9.81
CA THR A 256 -20.93 30.69 -9.99
C THR A 256 -21.34 32.01 -9.34
N GLY A 257 -22.51 32.04 -8.70
CA GLY A 257 -23.07 33.21 -8.03
C GLY A 257 -22.99 33.12 -6.51
N ILE A 258 -23.80 33.94 -5.85
CA ILE A 258 -24.00 33.97 -4.41
C ILE A 258 -25.20 33.08 -4.06
N VAL A 259 -25.02 32.20 -3.08
CA VAL A 259 -26.09 31.53 -2.34
C VAL A 259 -25.90 31.86 -0.87
N GLN A 260 -26.83 32.60 -0.30
CA GLN A 260 -26.73 33.10 1.08
C GLN A 260 -27.98 32.69 1.86
N ALA A 261 -27.79 31.97 2.95
CA ALA A 261 -28.82 31.58 3.91
C ALA A 261 -28.22 31.70 5.31
N ARG A 262 -27.94 32.93 5.79
CA ARG A 262 -27.30 33.14 7.10
C ARG A 262 -28.25 32.82 8.24
N THR A 263 -27.75 32.31 9.37
CA THR A 263 -28.56 32.12 10.57
C THR A 263 -29.15 33.45 11.06
N LEU A 264 -30.42 33.44 11.48
CA LEU A 264 -31.12 34.61 12.01
C LEU A 264 -31.82 34.27 13.33
N GLY A 265 -31.13 34.51 14.45
CA GLY A 265 -31.59 34.08 15.78
C GLY A 265 -31.53 32.56 15.91
N ASP A 266 -32.65 31.93 16.27
CA ASP A 266 -32.75 30.47 16.39
C ASP A 266 -32.95 29.74 15.04
N LEU A 267 -33.16 30.50 13.95
CA LEU A 267 -33.37 29.94 12.60
C LEU A 267 -32.03 29.72 11.90
N LYS A 268 -31.52 28.49 11.96
CA LYS A 268 -30.28 28.09 11.28
C LYS A 268 -30.43 28.09 9.76
N GLY A 269 -29.38 28.55 9.09
CA GLY A 269 -29.24 28.49 7.64
C GLY A 269 -29.03 27.08 7.10
N GLU A 270 -29.51 26.81 5.89
CA GLU A 270 -29.27 25.54 5.18
C GLU A 270 -29.10 25.77 3.68
N ILE A 271 -28.01 25.25 3.09
CA ILE A 271 -27.75 25.27 1.65
C ILE A 271 -27.43 23.85 1.20
N VAL A 272 -28.16 23.32 0.22
CA VAL A 272 -27.91 21.98 -0.36
C VAL A 272 -27.77 22.10 -1.87
N ALA A 273 -26.63 21.68 -2.41
CA ALA A 273 -26.36 21.60 -3.84
C ALA A 273 -26.06 20.14 -4.24
N TYR A 274 -27.04 19.45 -4.82
CA TYR A 274 -26.96 17.99 -5.06
C TYR A 274 -27.27 17.61 -6.51
N ALA A 275 -26.26 17.14 -7.23
CA ALA A 275 -26.36 16.46 -8.51
C ALA A 275 -26.45 14.92 -8.32
N TYR A 276 -27.67 14.37 -8.21
CA TYR A 276 -27.90 12.93 -8.10
C TYR A 276 -27.39 12.19 -9.36
N GLY A 277 -26.45 11.24 -9.21
CA GLY A 277 -25.89 10.50 -10.34
C GLY A 277 -25.13 11.43 -11.31
N GLY A 278 -24.30 12.34 -10.80
CA GLY A 278 -23.90 13.52 -11.54
C GLY A 278 -22.69 14.29 -11.01
N THR A 279 -22.59 15.57 -11.40
CA THR A 279 -21.51 16.46 -10.97
C THR A 279 -22.05 17.77 -10.39
N ALA A 280 -21.55 18.12 -9.20
CA ALA A 280 -21.72 19.46 -8.63
C ALA A 280 -20.47 20.30 -8.92
N ASN A 281 -20.60 21.39 -9.68
CA ASN A 281 -19.52 22.35 -9.99
C ASN A 281 -19.78 23.65 -9.22
N ILE A 282 -18.98 23.91 -8.19
CA ILE A 282 -19.26 24.92 -7.17
C ILE A 282 -18.14 25.98 -7.14
N GLY A 283 -18.47 27.21 -7.54
CA GLY A 283 -17.66 28.42 -7.41
C GLY A 283 -18.46 29.55 -6.76
N GLY A 284 -17.95 30.78 -6.81
CA GLY A 284 -18.66 31.94 -6.26
C GLY A 284 -18.73 31.96 -4.73
N THR A 285 -19.92 32.04 -4.14
CA THR A 285 -20.07 32.11 -2.66
C THR A 285 -21.21 31.27 -2.13
N LEU A 286 -20.93 30.46 -1.10
CA LEU A 286 -21.92 29.77 -0.26
C LEU A 286 -21.79 30.29 1.18
N ASP A 287 -22.79 31.00 1.69
CA ASP A 287 -22.77 31.63 3.02
C ASP A 287 -23.96 31.18 3.87
N ALA A 288 -23.68 30.33 4.86
CA ALA A 288 -24.61 29.93 5.93
C ALA A 288 -24.08 30.36 7.31
N SER A 289 -23.37 31.50 7.38
CA SER A 289 -22.79 32.04 8.62
C SER A 289 -23.83 32.61 9.60
N ALA A 290 -23.42 32.84 10.84
CA ALA A 290 -24.19 33.48 11.90
C ALA A 290 -23.48 34.77 12.40
N PRO A 291 -23.48 35.85 11.59
CA PRO A 291 -22.76 37.08 11.92
C PRO A 291 -23.42 37.88 13.06
N ASP A 292 -24.75 37.83 13.16
CA ASP A 292 -25.56 38.58 14.13
C ASP A 292 -25.91 37.76 15.40
N GLY A 293 -25.29 36.58 15.56
CA GLY A 293 -25.50 35.66 16.68
C GLY A 293 -26.24 34.38 16.30
N GLY A 294 -26.20 33.40 17.21
CA GLY A 294 -26.64 32.01 16.96
C GLY A 294 -25.48 31.10 16.55
N ASP A 295 -25.81 29.85 16.23
CA ASP A 295 -24.88 28.88 15.63
C ASP A 295 -24.84 29.03 14.10
N GLY A 296 -23.74 28.60 13.50
CA GLY A 296 -23.63 28.44 12.06
C GLY A 296 -24.67 27.48 11.47
N GLY A 297 -25.03 27.73 10.22
CA GLY A 297 -25.88 26.86 9.41
C GLY A 297 -25.12 25.67 8.81
N PHE A 298 -25.80 24.96 7.92
CA PHE A 298 -25.30 23.78 7.23
C PHE A 298 -25.16 24.03 5.73
N ILE A 299 -24.09 23.49 5.14
CA ILE A 299 -23.86 23.50 3.69
C ILE A 299 -23.62 22.07 3.23
N GLU A 300 -24.22 21.65 2.14
CA GLU A 300 -24.02 20.35 1.50
C GLU A 300 -23.73 20.53 0.02
N THR A 301 -22.70 19.83 -0.47
CA THR A 301 -22.35 19.74 -1.90
C THR A 301 -22.14 18.27 -2.26
N SER A 302 -23.04 17.70 -3.06
CA SER A 302 -23.18 16.24 -3.20
C SER A 302 -23.39 15.79 -4.65
N GLY A 303 -23.04 14.55 -4.92
CA GLY A 303 -23.12 13.90 -6.24
C GLY A 303 -21.80 13.24 -6.60
N ASP A 304 -21.85 12.22 -7.47
CA ASP A 304 -20.76 11.30 -7.82
C ASP A 304 -19.40 11.99 -7.99
N LYS A 305 -19.39 13.22 -8.52
CA LYS A 305 -18.21 14.12 -8.49
C LYS A 305 -18.58 15.50 -7.98
N VAL A 306 -17.78 16.02 -7.05
CA VAL A 306 -17.89 17.41 -6.57
C VAL A 306 -16.60 18.16 -6.93
N ARG A 307 -16.74 19.31 -7.60
CA ARG A 307 -15.62 20.13 -8.07
C ARG A 307 -15.73 21.56 -7.60
N PHE A 308 -14.60 22.13 -7.20
CA PHE A 308 -14.52 23.50 -6.70
C PHE A 308 -13.73 24.40 -7.63
N ALA A 309 -14.21 25.62 -7.83
CA ALA A 309 -13.45 26.67 -8.51
C ALA A 309 -12.51 27.39 -7.53
N ASP A 310 -11.39 27.89 -8.04
CA ASP A 310 -10.36 28.60 -7.26
C ASP A 310 -10.89 29.86 -6.54
N ASP A 311 -12.00 30.43 -7.03
CA ASP A 311 -12.65 31.63 -6.48
C ASP A 311 -13.75 31.34 -5.45
N LEU A 312 -13.99 30.06 -5.12
CA LEU A 312 -15.03 29.66 -4.19
C LEU A 312 -14.77 30.20 -2.77
N LEU A 313 -15.77 30.85 -2.21
CA LEU A 313 -15.84 31.24 -0.80
C LEU A 313 -16.95 30.44 -0.10
N VAL A 314 -16.60 29.71 0.96
CA VAL A 314 -17.56 29.00 1.82
C VAL A 314 -17.42 29.49 3.26
N THR A 315 -18.54 29.72 3.94
CA THR A 315 -18.56 30.06 5.37
C THR A 315 -19.82 29.59 6.08
N THR A 316 -19.63 28.90 7.20
CA THR A 316 -20.65 28.55 8.20
C THR A 316 -20.34 29.20 9.56
N LYS A 317 -19.47 30.22 9.57
CA LYS A 317 -18.89 30.81 10.78
C LYS A 317 -19.94 31.37 11.74
N ALA A 318 -19.83 31.05 13.02
CA ALA A 318 -20.56 31.74 14.08
C ALA A 318 -19.68 32.76 14.80
N VAL A 319 -20.22 33.94 15.12
CA VAL A 319 -19.50 34.95 15.92
C VAL A 319 -19.53 34.65 17.42
N SER A 320 -20.62 34.03 17.91
CA SER A 320 -20.84 33.77 19.34
C SER A 320 -21.41 32.37 19.66
N GLY A 321 -21.59 31.52 18.65
CA GLY A 321 -22.10 30.16 18.77
C GLY A 321 -21.11 29.14 18.21
N ILE A 322 -21.60 27.96 17.87
CA ILE A 322 -20.80 26.90 17.23
C ILE A 322 -20.73 27.18 15.72
N THR A 323 -19.52 27.25 15.13
CA THR A 323 -19.34 27.28 13.66
C THR A 323 -19.94 26.02 13.06
N GLY A 324 -20.73 26.18 12.00
CA GLY A 324 -21.48 25.10 11.37
C GLY A 324 -20.62 24.18 10.50
N GLU A 325 -21.28 23.29 9.79
CA GLU A 325 -20.65 22.21 9.03
C GLU A 325 -20.88 22.37 7.52
N TRP A 326 -19.84 22.07 6.74
CA TRP A 326 -19.94 21.82 5.31
C TRP A 326 -19.69 20.33 5.05
N LEU A 327 -20.65 19.67 4.43
CA LEU A 327 -20.57 18.30 3.92
C LEU A 327 -20.24 18.29 2.42
N ILE A 328 -19.24 17.52 2.03
CA ILE A 328 -18.92 17.16 0.66
C ILE A 328 -19.18 15.65 0.51
N ASP A 329 -20.13 15.24 -0.34
CA ASP A 329 -20.58 13.84 -0.48
C ASP A 329 -20.44 13.30 -1.93
N PRO A 330 -19.22 12.90 -2.35
CA PRO A 330 -18.93 12.27 -3.63
C PRO A 330 -18.92 10.73 -3.54
N ASP A 331 -18.52 10.06 -4.64
CA ASP A 331 -18.09 8.67 -4.62
C ASP A 331 -16.57 8.57 -4.79
N GLY A 332 -15.87 8.39 -3.66
CA GLY A 332 -14.42 8.58 -3.55
C GLY A 332 -13.99 10.05 -3.64
N TYR A 333 -12.80 10.38 -3.12
CA TYR A 333 -12.26 11.74 -3.22
C TYR A 333 -10.74 11.79 -3.07
N THR A 334 -10.06 12.60 -3.89
CA THR A 334 -8.61 12.76 -3.83
C THR A 334 -8.18 14.21 -3.66
N ILE A 335 -7.53 14.50 -2.53
CA ILE A 335 -6.83 15.77 -2.28
C ILE A 335 -5.42 15.65 -2.87
N ALA A 336 -5.09 16.42 -3.91
CA ALA A 336 -3.77 16.38 -4.55
C ALA A 336 -3.39 17.72 -5.19
N ALA A 337 -2.10 18.05 -5.21
CA ALA A 337 -1.57 19.28 -5.80
C ALA A 337 -1.82 19.39 -7.31
N SER A 338 -2.01 18.24 -7.97
CA SER A 338 -2.44 18.13 -9.37
C SER A 338 -3.13 16.79 -9.60
N GLY A 339 -4.21 16.77 -10.40
CA GLY A 339 -4.89 15.53 -10.81
C GLY A 339 -5.86 14.94 -9.78
N GLY A 340 -6.00 15.56 -8.60
CA GLY A 340 -7.09 15.29 -7.65
C GLY A 340 -8.29 16.23 -7.86
N ASP A 341 -9.26 16.13 -6.95
CA ASP A 341 -10.52 16.88 -6.95
C ASP A 341 -10.41 18.24 -6.24
N ILE A 342 -9.46 18.37 -5.30
CA ILE A 342 -9.09 19.62 -4.62
C ILE A 342 -7.59 19.62 -4.28
N THR A 343 -6.96 20.80 -4.18
CA THR A 343 -5.59 20.93 -3.64
C THR A 343 -5.59 21.05 -2.11
N GLY A 344 -4.51 20.61 -1.45
CA GLY A 344 -4.36 20.74 0.00
C GLY A 344 -4.36 22.21 0.45
N ALA A 345 -3.82 23.11 -0.38
CA ALA A 345 -3.84 24.56 -0.14
C ALA A 345 -5.25 25.17 -0.20
N GLN A 346 -6.09 24.76 -1.16
CA GLN A 346 -7.47 25.23 -1.27
C GLN A 346 -8.32 24.69 -0.10
N LEU A 347 -8.18 23.41 0.23
CA LEU A 347 -8.82 22.77 1.39
C LEU A 347 -8.45 23.47 2.70
N ALA A 348 -7.16 23.76 2.91
CA ALA A 348 -6.66 24.49 4.06
C ALA A 348 -7.27 25.90 4.19
N SER A 349 -7.61 26.55 3.07
CA SER A 349 -8.26 27.87 3.09
C SER A 349 -9.68 27.83 3.67
N PHE A 350 -10.41 26.72 3.47
CA PHE A 350 -11.75 26.50 4.05
C PHE A 350 -11.71 26.11 5.54
N LEU A 351 -10.55 25.66 6.04
CA LEU A 351 -10.29 25.40 7.46
C LEU A 351 -9.65 26.62 8.17
N ALA A 352 -9.46 27.74 7.46
CA ALA A 352 -8.82 28.93 8.02
C ALA A 352 -9.80 29.76 8.88
N ALA A 353 -9.27 30.40 9.93
CA ALA A 353 -9.96 31.42 10.74
C ALA A 353 -11.36 31.03 11.28
N ASP A 354 -11.61 29.75 11.56
CA ASP A 354 -12.90 29.21 12.04
C ASP A 354 -14.08 29.54 11.08
N THR A 355 -13.81 29.58 9.77
CA THR A 355 -14.82 29.83 8.71
C THR A 355 -15.84 28.69 8.60
N THR A 356 -15.37 27.45 8.64
CA THR A 356 -16.18 26.23 8.46
C THR A 356 -15.51 25.04 9.16
N SER A 357 -16.29 24.08 9.66
CA SER A 357 -15.81 22.69 9.88
C SER A 357 -16.25 21.82 8.71
N LEU A 358 -15.36 20.95 8.23
CA LEU A 358 -15.51 20.27 6.95
C LEU A 358 -15.56 18.75 7.11
N THR A 359 -16.56 18.12 6.50
CA THR A 359 -16.69 16.67 6.39
C THR A 359 -16.68 16.28 4.91
N ILE A 360 -15.76 15.40 4.51
CA ILE A 360 -15.80 14.71 3.22
C ILE A 360 -16.23 13.27 3.50
N ARG A 361 -17.35 12.86 2.94
CA ARG A 361 -17.96 11.55 3.16
C ARG A 361 -18.20 10.87 1.82
N SER A 362 -17.82 9.61 1.66
CA SER A 362 -18.06 8.85 0.43
C SER A 362 -19.27 7.93 0.61
N THR A 363 -20.52 8.41 0.46
CA THR A 363 -21.70 7.55 0.72
C THR A 363 -22.27 6.81 -0.50
N LEU A 364 -22.05 7.34 -1.71
CA LEU A 364 -22.79 6.94 -2.90
C LEU A 364 -22.05 5.85 -3.71
N GLY A 365 -21.83 4.69 -3.09
CA GLY A 365 -21.08 3.57 -3.66
C GLY A 365 -21.75 2.88 -4.85
N SER A 366 -21.79 3.55 -6.00
CA SER A 366 -22.05 2.98 -7.33
C SER A 366 -20.77 2.77 -8.13
N GLY A 367 -19.69 3.50 -7.83
CA GLY A 367 -18.34 3.23 -8.30
C GLY A 367 -17.54 2.29 -7.39
N SER A 368 -16.28 2.09 -7.75
CA SER A 368 -15.44 0.99 -7.23
C SER A 368 -14.31 1.41 -6.29
N ASP A 369 -14.16 2.71 -6.01
CA ASP A 369 -13.02 3.24 -5.24
C ASP A 369 -13.40 3.43 -3.77
N GLY A 370 -14.47 4.20 -3.48
CA GLY A 370 -15.02 4.41 -2.13
C GLY A 370 -14.07 5.05 -1.10
N ALA A 371 -12.81 5.27 -1.49
CA ALA A 371 -11.70 5.65 -0.65
C ALA A 371 -11.44 7.17 -0.67
N LEU A 372 -10.84 7.66 0.40
CA LEU A 372 -10.47 9.06 0.57
C LEU A 372 -8.94 9.18 0.64
N ASN A 373 -8.34 9.86 -0.34
CA ASN A 373 -6.89 9.94 -0.52
C ASN A 373 -6.37 11.36 -0.25
N VAL A 374 -5.45 11.51 0.71
CA VAL A 374 -4.74 12.75 1.01
C VAL A 374 -3.33 12.67 0.43
N ASN A 375 -3.17 13.11 -0.82
CA ASN A 375 -1.91 13.07 -1.59
C ASN A 375 -1.22 14.45 -1.69
N ASP A 376 -1.74 15.47 -1.00
CA ASP A 376 -1.15 16.81 -0.87
C ASP A 376 -1.35 17.34 0.55
N ALA A 377 -0.41 18.17 1.01
CA ALA A 377 -0.32 18.54 2.41
C ALA A 377 -1.45 19.49 2.83
N VAL A 378 -2.10 19.20 3.96
CA VAL A 378 -3.20 20.00 4.51
C VAL A 378 -2.75 20.62 5.82
N SER A 379 -2.89 21.93 5.98
CA SER A 379 -2.40 22.63 7.19
C SER A 379 -3.31 23.77 7.64
N TRP A 380 -3.76 23.76 8.90
CA TRP A 380 -4.59 24.83 9.46
C TRP A 380 -4.23 25.22 10.89
N THR A 381 -4.61 26.45 11.27
CA THR A 381 -4.28 27.07 12.56
C THR A 381 -5.52 27.44 13.39
N SER A 382 -6.71 27.17 12.86
CA SER A 382 -7.98 27.44 13.53
C SER A 382 -8.50 26.22 14.29
N ASN A 383 -9.56 26.39 15.06
CA ASN A 383 -10.25 25.33 15.80
C ASN A 383 -11.23 24.54 14.92
N ALA A 384 -11.24 24.76 13.60
CA ALA A 384 -11.99 23.98 12.63
C ALA A 384 -11.69 22.47 12.77
N LYS A 385 -12.72 21.67 12.51
CA LYS A 385 -12.62 20.23 12.42
C LYS A 385 -12.58 19.79 10.96
N PHE A 386 -11.79 18.78 10.67
CA PHE A 386 -11.75 18.10 9.39
C PHE A 386 -12.08 16.62 9.60
N THR A 387 -13.05 16.12 8.84
CA THR A 387 -13.55 14.74 8.93
C THR A 387 -13.47 14.08 7.55
N LEU A 388 -12.91 12.87 7.51
CA LEU A 388 -12.93 11.96 6.37
C LEU A 388 -13.76 10.72 6.76
N GLU A 389 -14.78 10.40 5.98
CA GLU A 389 -15.66 9.24 6.17
C GLU A 389 -15.78 8.42 4.87
N ALA A 390 -14.89 7.46 4.67
CA ALA A 390 -14.82 6.59 3.51
C ALA A 390 -15.71 5.33 3.66
N THR A 391 -16.21 4.80 2.53
CA THR A 391 -16.78 3.44 2.46
C THR A 391 -15.71 2.38 2.22
N GLY A 392 -14.60 2.75 1.58
CA GLY A 392 -13.37 1.96 1.51
C GLY A 392 -12.32 2.48 2.51
N ASP A 393 -11.09 2.65 2.03
CA ASP A 393 -9.94 3.12 2.81
C ASP A 393 -9.91 4.64 3.05
N VAL A 394 -9.21 5.06 4.11
CA VAL A 394 -8.70 6.43 4.25
C VAL A 394 -7.17 6.40 4.18
N ASN A 395 -6.60 6.95 3.10
CA ASN A 395 -5.17 6.95 2.82
C ASN A 395 -4.55 8.35 3.04
N VAL A 396 -3.67 8.48 4.02
CA VAL A 396 -2.91 9.71 4.30
C VAL A 396 -1.50 9.58 3.74
N ASN A 397 -1.30 10.02 2.50
CA ASN A 397 -0.04 9.93 1.75
C ASN A 397 0.77 11.23 1.75
N ALA A 398 0.22 12.31 2.30
CA ALA A 398 0.86 13.60 2.51
C ALA A 398 0.48 14.18 3.88
N ALA A 399 1.32 15.05 4.43
CA ALA A 399 1.22 15.46 5.82
C ALA A 399 -0.06 16.26 6.16
N ILE A 400 -0.65 15.98 7.32
CA ILE A 400 -1.80 16.71 7.86
C ILE A 400 -1.38 17.41 9.15
N THR A 401 -1.46 18.74 9.20
CA THR A 401 -1.01 19.55 10.35
C THR A 401 -2.09 20.50 10.89
N ALA A 402 -2.43 20.38 12.17
CA ALA A 402 -3.38 21.25 12.85
C ALA A 402 -2.75 21.88 14.10
N THR A 403 -2.79 23.21 14.22
CA THR A 403 -2.18 23.93 15.35
C THR A 403 -3.18 24.71 16.21
N GLY A 404 -4.46 24.74 15.83
CA GLY A 404 -5.51 25.42 16.60
C GLY A 404 -5.85 24.72 17.91
N ASN A 405 -6.13 25.50 18.96
CA ASN A 405 -6.29 25.05 20.35
C ASN A 405 -7.36 23.96 20.57
N SER A 406 -8.36 23.87 19.71
CA SER A 406 -9.41 22.83 19.75
C SER A 406 -9.67 22.24 18.35
N ALA A 407 -8.65 22.24 17.48
CA ALA A 407 -8.72 21.65 16.15
C ALA A 407 -9.00 20.15 16.23
N GLY A 408 -9.76 19.62 15.27
CA GLY A 408 -10.11 18.20 15.23
C GLY A 408 -9.78 17.53 13.90
N LEU A 409 -9.29 16.30 13.95
CA LEU A 409 -9.21 15.40 12.80
C LEU A 409 -10.02 14.13 13.12
N THR A 410 -10.91 13.73 12.22
CA THR A 410 -11.61 12.44 12.31
C THR A 410 -11.37 11.65 11.03
N LEU A 411 -10.84 10.44 11.15
CA LEU A 411 -10.67 9.49 10.06
C LEU A 411 -11.62 8.32 10.31
N THR A 412 -12.51 8.02 9.37
CA THR A 412 -13.42 6.88 9.44
C THR A 412 -13.35 6.14 8.11
N ALA A 413 -12.95 4.87 8.15
CA ALA A 413 -12.89 3.98 6.99
C ALA A 413 -13.89 2.84 7.12
N GLY A 414 -14.45 2.39 6.00
CA GLY A 414 -15.17 1.11 5.94
C GLY A 414 -14.21 -0.08 5.90
N GLU A 415 -13.03 0.12 5.32
CA GLU A 415 -11.91 -0.83 5.31
C GLU A 415 -10.78 -0.32 6.24
N ASP A 416 -9.62 0.08 5.71
CA ASP A 416 -8.43 0.43 6.49
C ASP A 416 -8.18 1.94 6.61
N VAL A 417 -7.47 2.35 7.69
CA VAL A 417 -6.86 3.69 7.80
C VAL A 417 -5.34 3.58 7.62
N ASN A 418 -4.82 4.06 6.49
CA ASN A 418 -3.41 3.96 6.13
C ASN A 418 -2.70 5.30 6.28
N VAL A 419 -1.73 5.38 7.18
CA VAL A 419 -0.95 6.60 7.48
C VAL A 419 0.46 6.44 6.94
N ASN A 420 0.68 6.97 5.74
CA ASN A 420 1.93 6.92 4.99
C ASN A 420 2.76 8.22 5.07
N ALA A 421 2.18 9.29 5.65
CA ALA A 421 2.85 10.55 5.97
C ALA A 421 2.39 11.10 7.33
N ASP A 422 3.14 12.04 7.91
CA ASP A 422 2.91 12.54 9.26
C ASP A 422 1.54 13.20 9.50
N ILE A 423 0.95 12.91 10.66
CA ILE A 423 -0.23 13.59 11.20
C ILE A 423 0.16 14.32 12.48
N THR A 424 0.09 15.66 12.49
CA THR A 424 0.50 16.48 13.64
C THR A 424 -0.64 17.38 14.12
N LEU A 425 -1.15 17.14 15.33
CA LEU A 425 -2.13 18.00 16.01
C LEU A 425 -1.50 18.58 17.29
N SER A 426 -0.96 19.80 17.22
CA SER A 426 -0.15 20.40 18.29
C SER A 426 -0.91 21.37 19.20
N GLY A 427 -2.17 21.68 18.89
CA GLY A 427 -3.00 22.60 19.68
C GLY A 427 -3.50 21.97 20.99
N SER A 428 -3.63 22.75 22.07
CA SER A 428 -3.81 22.24 23.44
C SER A 428 -4.86 21.13 23.57
N ASN A 429 -6.12 21.40 23.25
CA ASN A 429 -7.23 20.45 23.34
C ASN A 429 -7.55 19.81 21.97
N ALA A 430 -6.55 19.66 21.10
CA ALA A 430 -6.76 19.07 19.79
C ALA A 430 -7.20 17.59 19.91
N ALA A 431 -8.02 17.14 18.97
CA ALA A 431 -8.65 15.82 19.04
C ALA A 431 -8.42 15.02 17.75
N LEU A 432 -7.91 13.80 17.89
CA LEU A 432 -7.86 12.80 16.83
C LEU A 432 -8.84 11.67 17.13
N ALA A 433 -9.72 11.37 16.18
CA ALA A 433 -10.54 10.16 16.18
C ALA A 433 -10.22 9.30 14.96
N MET A 434 -10.01 8.00 15.14
CA MET A 434 -9.86 7.03 14.07
C MET A 434 -10.87 5.89 14.25
N ASN A 435 -11.63 5.57 13.21
CA ASN A 435 -12.52 4.41 13.17
C ASN A 435 -12.26 3.64 11.85
N TYR A 436 -12.29 2.32 11.90
CA TYR A 436 -11.99 1.47 10.73
C TYR A 436 -12.69 0.11 10.86
N GLY A 437 -13.07 -0.48 9.72
CA GLY A 437 -13.67 -1.81 9.66
C GLY A 437 -12.64 -2.95 9.63
N GLY A 438 -11.47 -2.72 9.04
CA GLY A 438 -10.34 -3.65 8.99
C GLY A 438 -9.27 -3.33 10.04
N HIS A 439 -8.23 -2.63 9.61
CA HIS A 439 -7.05 -2.28 10.38
C HIS A 439 -6.72 -0.78 10.30
N TYR A 440 -5.76 -0.34 11.11
CA TYR A 440 -5.05 0.90 10.84
C TYR A 440 -3.56 0.61 10.77
N ASN A 441 -2.90 1.20 9.78
CA ASN A 441 -1.51 0.93 9.43
C ASN A 441 -0.73 2.24 9.46
N ILE A 442 0.48 2.22 10.02
CA ILE A 442 1.41 3.36 9.95
C ILE A 442 2.68 2.90 9.23
N LEU A 443 3.13 3.65 8.22
CA LEU A 443 4.37 3.38 7.49
C LEU A 443 5.58 3.69 8.38
N THR A 444 6.10 2.66 9.04
CA THR A 444 7.20 2.75 10.00
C THR A 444 8.42 1.97 9.49
N PRO A 445 9.61 2.13 10.08
CA PRO A 445 10.75 1.25 9.80
C PRO A 445 10.40 -0.24 9.98
N ALA A 446 9.48 -0.53 10.90
CA ALA A 446 9.02 -1.88 11.20
C ALA A 446 8.15 -2.50 10.08
N THR A 447 7.48 -1.68 9.25
CA THR A 447 6.70 -2.11 8.07
C THR A 447 7.55 -2.91 7.06
N TYR A 448 8.87 -2.66 7.01
CA TYR A 448 9.82 -3.38 6.16
C TYR A 448 10.55 -4.52 6.87
N SER A 449 10.04 -5.01 8.00
CA SER A 449 10.64 -6.14 8.72
C SER A 449 10.41 -7.48 8.01
N GLY A 450 11.31 -8.43 8.24
CA GLY A 450 11.16 -9.82 7.82
C GLY A 450 11.39 -10.06 6.34
N ALA A 451 10.98 -11.23 5.86
CA ALA A 451 11.20 -11.67 4.49
C ALA A 451 9.96 -11.53 3.60
N ILE A 452 10.19 -11.49 2.29
CA ILE A 452 9.20 -11.64 1.23
C ILE A 452 9.69 -12.73 0.27
N ALA A 453 8.79 -13.34 -0.50
CA ALA A 453 9.19 -14.25 -1.57
C ALA A 453 9.71 -13.44 -2.78
N ASP A 454 10.85 -13.85 -3.34
CA ASP A 454 11.32 -13.39 -4.65
C ASP A 454 10.48 -14.02 -5.80
N ALA A 455 10.81 -13.68 -7.05
CA ALA A 455 10.11 -14.22 -8.21
C ALA A 455 10.23 -15.76 -8.40
N ASN A 456 11.17 -16.41 -7.70
CA ASN A 456 11.39 -17.84 -7.70
C ASN A 456 10.79 -18.53 -6.45
N GLY A 457 10.24 -17.77 -5.50
CA GLY A 457 9.71 -18.27 -4.23
C GLY A 457 10.71 -18.30 -3.07
N ASN A 458 11.96 -17.87 -3.25
CA ASN A 458 12.97 -17.85 -2.18
C ASN A 458 12.67 -16.69 -1.21
N PRO A 459 12.87 -16.87 0.10
CA PRO A 459 12.69 -15.78 1.05
C PRO A 459 13.87 -14.80 0.97
N VAL A 460 13.61 -13.53 0.66
CA VAL A 460 14.61 -12.44 0.65
C VAL A 460 14.20 -11.36 1.65
N ALA A 461 15.16 -10.58 2.16
CA ALA A 461 14.84 -9.49 3.08
C ALA A 461 13.86 -8.50 2.45
N ASN A 462 12.75 -8.23 3.14
CA ASN A 462 11.98 -7.03 2.90
C ASN A 462 12.88 -5.83 3.26
N SER A 463 12.82 -4.77 2.47
CA SER A 463 13.71 -3.61 2.65
C SER A 463 13.04 -2.36 2.12
N ALA A 464 13.13 -1.29 2.89
CA ALA A 464 12.62 0.02 2.47
C ALA A 464 13.32 0.46 1.17
N PRO A 465 12.56 0.90 0.15
CA PRO A 465 13.12 1.62 -0.99
C PRO A 465 14.04 2.76 -0.55
N ARG A 466 15.08 3.02 -1.33
CA ARG A 466 16.04 4.09 -0.99
C ARG A 466 15.34 5.44 -1.00
N GLY A 467 15.27 6.07 0.17
CA GLY A 467 14.62 7.37 0.36
C GLY A 467 13.16 7.29 0.83
N THR A 468 12.68 6.13 1.29
CA THR A 468 11.41 6.06 2.04
C THR A 468 11.43 7.02 3.22
N GLU A 469 10.41 7.87 3.29
CA GLU A 469 10.05 8.65 4.47
C GLU A 469 9.05 7.82 5.30
N TYR A 470 9.13 7.93 6.62
CA TYR A 470 8.26 7.21 7.56
C TYR A 470 7.27 8.18 8.22
N ALA A 471 6.13 7.64 8.64
CA ALA A 471 5.05 8.40 9.23
C ALA A 471 4.96 8.24 10.74
N SER A 472 4.50 9.29 11.40
CA SER A 472 4.15 9.32 12.82
C SER A 472 2.86 10.10 13.05
N ILE A 473 2.19 9.81 14.17
CA ILE A 473 1.07 10.63 14.67
C ILE A 473 1.53 11.35 15.94
N THR A 474 1.57 12.68 15.88
CA THR A 474 1.99 13.56 16.97
C THR A 474 0.82 14.38 17.50
N LEU A 475 0.53 14.25 18.80
CA LEU A 475 -0.55 14.88 19.55
C LEU A 475 0.03 15.70 20.72
N SER A 476 1.01 16.56 20.44
CA SER A 476 1.82 17.27 21.46
C SER A 476 1.07 18.33 22.28
N GLY A 477 -0.23 18.53 22.03
CA GLY A 477 -1.07 19.50 22.72
C GLY A 477 -1.36 19.17 24.19
N ALA A 478 -1.36 20.19 25.05
CA ALA A 478 -1.72 20.07 26.45
C ALA A 478 -3.23 19.86 26.64
N ASN A 479 -3.62 18.63 27.01
CA ASN A 479 -5.00 18.08 26.99
C ASN A 479 -5.48 17.61 25.60
N ALA A 480 -4.56 17.25 24.70
CA ALA A 480 -4.94 16.59 23.45
C ALA A 480 -5.64 15.25 23.74
N SER A 481 -6.47 14.78 22.81
CA SER A 481 -7.24 13.56 22.97
C SER A 481 -7.14 12.65 21.75
N LEU A 482 -7.09 11.34 22.01
CA LEU A 482 -7.09 10.29 21.00
C LEU A 482 -8.19 9.28 21.29
N LYS A 483 -8.94 8.94 20.25
CA LYS A 483 -9.95 7.88 20.28
C LYS A 483 -9.80 6.97 19.08
N ILE A 484 -9.68 5.66 19.30
CA ILE A 484 -9.60 4.65 18.23
C ILE A 484 -10.70 3.61 18.44
N ASN A 485 -11.55 3.39 17.42
CA ASN A 485 -12.67 2.43 17.42
C ASN A 485 -13.52 2.46 18.72
N GLY A 486 -13.86 3.66 19.19
CA GLY A 486 -14.65 3.85 20.41
C GLY A 486 -13.83 4.00 21.71
N SER A 487 -12.61 3.48 21.78
CA SER A 487 -11.75 3.49 22.97
C SER A 487 -10.95 4.79 23.08
N ASN A 488 -10.97 5.43 24.27
CA ASN A 488 -10.16 6.63 24.55
C ASN A 488 -8.78 6.22 25.07
N TYR A 489 -7.72 6.84 24.54
CA TYR A 489 -6.33 6.54 24.92
C TYR A 489 -5.79 7.59 25.90
N ARG A 490 -5.07 7.15 26.94
CA ARG A 490 -4.25 8.01 27.78
C ARG A 490 -2.97 8.37 27.03
N LEU A 491 -2.87 9.63 26.63
CA LEU A 491 -1.69 10.18 25.96
C LEU A 491 -0.51 10.34 26.92
N ILE A 492 0.69 10.07 26.42
CA ILE A 492 1.97 10.12 27.14
C ILE A 492 2.92 11.07 26.41
N HIS A 493 3.25 12.19 27.05
CA HIS A 493 4.10 13.27 26.51
C HIS A 493 5.53 13.26 27.09
N SER A 494 5.81 12.50 28.15
CA SER A 494 7.14 12.42 28.79
C SER A 494 7.45 11.06 29.40
N MET A 495 8.74 10.78 29.65
CA MET A 495 9.18 9.58 30.35
C MET A 495 8.67 9.51 31.80
N ASP A 496 8.49 10.64 32.49
CA ASP A 496 7.89 10.66 33.83
C ASP A 496 6.42 10.24 33.79
N GLN A 497 5.68 10.61 32.74
CA GLN A 497 4.31 10.15 32.55
C GLN A 497 4.26 8.66 32.18
N LEU A 498 5.23 8.17 31.41
CA LEU A 498 5.38 6.75 31.07
C LEU A 498 5.69 5.91 32.32
N ALA A 499 6.60 6.34 33.17
CA ALA A 499 6.92 5.69 34.44
C ALA A 499 5.79 5.77 35.49
N ALA A 500 4.74 6.56 35.22
CA ALA A 500 3.58 6.77 36.10
C ALA A 500 2.26 6.29 35.45
N ILE A 501 2.31 5.32 34.52
CA ILE A 501 1.10 4.65 34.01
C ILE A 501 0.61 3.51 34.89
N ASP A 502 1.51 2.89 35.67
CA ASP A 502 1.18 1.88 36.68
C ASP A 502 0.22 2.45 37.74
N ASP A 503 -0.76 1.66 38.16
CA ASP A 503 -1.64 1.97 39.29
C ASP A 503 -1.01 1.62 40.65
N GLU A 504 -1.77 1.77 41.74
CA GLU A 504 -1.31 1.44 43.11
C GLU A 504 -0.95 -0.05 43.30
N THR A 505 -1.34 -0.93 42.37
CA THR A 505 -0.99 -2.37 42.37
C THR A 505 0.25 -2.69 41.53
N GLY A 506 0.78 -1.69 40.80
CA GLY A 506 1.86 -1.89 39.83
C GLY A 506 1.36 -2.39 38.47
N THR A 507 0.11 -2.10 38.09
CA THR A 507 -0.46 -2.51 36.80
C THR A 507 -0.93 -1.32 35.97
N ALA A 508 -0.43 -1.23 34.74
CA ALA A 508 -0.87 -0.33 33.69
C ALA A 508 -2.04 -0.97 32.92
N ALA A 509 -3.27 -0.78 33.40
CA ALA A 509 -4.48 -1.30 32.76
C ALA A 509 -5.15 -0.26 31.83
N GLY A 510 -5.55 -0.67 30.63
CA GLY A 510 -6.33 0.16 29.69
C GLY A 510 -5.62 0.48 28.37
N TYR A 511 -5.87 1.67 27.82
CA TYR A 511 -5.37 2.10 26.50
C TYR A 511 -4.40 3.28 26.67
N PHE A 512 -3.15 3.09 26.23
CA PHE A 512 -2.06 4.05 26.35
C PHE A 512 -1.48 4.35 24.97
N ALA A 513 -1.12 5.61 24.70
CA ALA A 513 -0.41 5.96 23.48
C ALA A 513 0.66 7.02 23.73
N LEU A 514 1.80 6.90 23.05
CA LEU A 514 2.77 7.98 22.94
C LEU A 514 2.15 9.13 22.15
N ALA A 515 2.14 10.33 22.74
CA ALA A 515 1.66 11.54 22.10
C ALA A 515 2.71 12.19 21.20
N GLN A 516 3.98 11.83 21.38
CA GLN A 516 5.14 12.34 20.66
C GLN A 516 6.33 11.43 20.93
N SER A 517 7.41 11.58 20.16
CA SER A 517 8.68 10.91 20.44
C SER A 517 9.32 11.43 21.73
N LEU A 518 9.92 10.53 22.51
CA LEU A 518 10.47 10.79 23.84
C LEU A 518 12.00 10.67 23.82
N ASP A 519 12.70 11.63 24.43
CA ASP A 519 14.12 11.51 24.77
C ASP A 519 14.27 11.16 26.25
N ALA A 520 14.79 9.96 26.51
CA ALA A 520 14.99 9.44 27.85
C ALA A 520 16.34 9.83 28.47
N THR A 521 17.18 10.65 27.80
CA THR A 521 18.50 11.05 28.33
C THR A 521 18.41 11.65 29.74
N ALA A 522 17.52 12.62 29.95
CA ALA A 522 17.36 13.28 31.25
C ALA A 522 16.79 12.33 32.32
N TRP A 523 15.79 11.53 31.94
CA TRP A 523 15.14 10.56 32.83
C TRP A 523 16.11 9.45 33.26
N SER A 524 16.88 8.90 32.32
CA SER A 524 17.85 7.83 32.58
C SER A 524 19.00 8.33 33.46
N THR A 525 19.41 9.59 33.32
CA THR A 525 20.42 10.22 34.20
C THR A 525 19.88 10.41 35.62
N ALA A 526 18.60 10.75 35.77
CA ALA A 526 17.96 10.90 37.08
C ALA A 526 17.71 9.56 37.79
N ASN A 527 17.48 8.48 37.03
CA ASN A 527 17.05 7.16 37.51
C ASN A 527 18.11 6.06 37.28
N LEU A 528 19.41 6.40 37.39
CA LEU A 528 20.49 5.42 37.31
C LEU A 528 20.30 4.29 38.35
N GLY A 529 20.40 3.03 37.91
CA GLY A 529 20.09 1.87 38.75
C GLY A 529 18.63 1.40 38.68
N GLN A 530 17.76 2.05 37.90
CA GLN A 530 16.41 1.57 37.64
C GLN A 530 16.41 0.44 36.60
N ALA A 531 15.73 -0.66 36.94
CA ALA A 531 15.63 -1.84 36.10
C ALA A 531 14.48 -1.79 35.08
N VAL A 532 13.38 -1.09 35.42
CA VAL A 532 12.08 -1.19 34.75
C VAL A 532 11.40 0.17 34.69
N VAL A 533 10.72 0.51 33.59
CA VAL A 533 9.91 1.75 33.49
C VAL A 533 8.43 1.49 33.81
N VAL A 534 7.86 0.40 33.30
CA VAL A 534 6.47 -0.04 33.49
C VAL A 534 6.46 -1.45 34.09
N SER A 535 5.80 -1.65 35.22
CA SER A 535 5.89 -2.90 35.97
C SER A 535 5.11 -4.03 35.31
N ASN A 536 3.82 -3.81 35.04
CA ASN A 536 2.97 -4.81 34.40
C ASN A 536 1.93 -4.16 33.46
N LEU A 537 1.90 -4.55 32.18
CA LEU A 537 0.87 -4.12 31.22
C LEU A 537 -0.30 -5.12 31.19
N ASP A 538 -1.53 -4.60 31.25
CA ASP A 538 -2.79 -5.34 31.05
C ASP A 538 -3.71 -4.51 30.14
N GLY A 539 -3.34 -4.40 28.86
CA GLY A 539 -4.02 -3.52 27.91
C GLY A 539 -3.26 -3.25 26.62
N VAL A 540 -3.51 -2.07 26.03
CA VAL A 540 -2.98 -1.65 24.73
C VAL A 540 -1.96 -0.53 24.92
N PHE A 541 -0.78 -0.66 24.31
CA PHE A 541 0.27 0.35 24.29
C PHE A 541 0.67 0.69 22.85
N GLU A 542 0.33 1.89 22.37
CA GLU A 542 0.62 2.34 21.02
C GLU A 542 1.76 3.36 20.98
N GLY A 543 2.76 3.15 20.14
CA GLY A 543 3.75 4.16 19.81
C GLY A 543 3.24 5.17 18.76
N LEU A 544 2.25 4.81 17.93
CA LEU A 544 1.74 5.63 16.81
C LEU A 544 2.83 6.12 15.83
N GLY A 545 3.89 5.32 15.64
CA GLY A 545 5.07 5.68 14.85
C GLY A 545 6.15 6.45 15.62
N ASN A 546 5.89 6.83 16.88
CA ASN A 546 6.84 7.58 17.70
C ASN A 546 7.99 6.71 18.23
N THR A 547 9.07 7.38 18.58
CA THR A 547 10.33 6.78 19.06
C THR A 547 10.59 7.13 20.53
N ILE A 548 11.02 6.16 21.33
CA ILE A 548 11.72 6.38 22.61
C ILE A 548 13.22 6.29 22.35
N SER A 549 13.99 7.31 22.72
CA SER A 549 15.43 7.38 22.44
C SER A 549 16.26 7.46 23.71
N ASN A 550 17.48 6.92 23.67
CA ASN A 550 18.51 7.07 24.71
C ASN A 550 18.12 6.51 26.09
N LEU A 551 17.28 5.47 26.13
CA LEU A 551 16.87 4.79 27.35
C LEU A 551 18.04 4.00 27.95
N THR A 552 18.48 4.34 29.15
CA THR A 552 19.45 3.53 29.91
C THR A 552 18.77 2.91 31.13
N LEU A 553 18.85 1.58 31.26
CA LEU A 553 18.37 0.83 32.42
C LEU A 553 19.47 -0.09 32.93
N SER A 554 19.48 -0.36 34.22
CA SER A 554 20.50 -1.20 34.82
C SER A 554 20.04 -1.87 36.10
N ALA A 555 20.43 -3.13 36.32
CA ALA A 555 20.26 -3.82 37.59
C ALA A 555 21.57 -4.49 38.03
N GLN A 556 21.66 -4.77 39.34
CA GLN A 556 22.64 -5.69 39.90
C GLN A 556 21.87 -6.75 40.69
N SER A 557 22.24 -8.01 40.53
CA SER A 557 21.58 -9.12 41.21
C SER A 557 21.75 -9.00 42.73
N TYR A 558 20.64 -8.83 43.43
CA TYR A 558 20.63 -8.87 44.89
C TYR A 558 20.59 -10.33 45.36
N TYR A 559 21.70 -10.81 45.89
CA TYR A 559 21.75 -12.06 46.63
C TYR A 559 21.15 -11.84 48.03
N ASP A 560 20.04 -12.51 48.33
CA ASP A 560 19.46 -12.54 49.68
C ASP A 560 20.06 -13.70 50.49
N PRO A 561 20.98 -13.43 51.43
CA PRO A 561 21.63 -14.46 52.24
C PRO A 561 20.69 -15.09 53.30
N VAL A 562 19.49 -14.54 53.50
CA VAL A 562 18.51 -15.06 54.48
C VAL A 562 17.64 -16.15 53.88
N ASN A 563 17.29 -16.01 52.59
CA ASN A 563 16.45 -16.96 51.88
C ASN A 563 17.23 -17.88 50.92
N ASP A 564 18.53 -17.63 50.70
CA ASP A 564 19.37 -18.31 49.69
C ASP A 564 18.79 -18.16 48.27
N VAL A 565 18.32 -16.94 47.97
CA VAL A 565 17.67 -16.56 46.71
C VAL A 565 18.43 -15.41 46.08
N VAL A 566 18.84 -15.58 44.82
CA VAL A 566 19.20 -14.45 43.96
C VAL A 566 17.90 -13.86 43.42
N ALA A 567 17.61 -12.60 43.72
CA ALA A 567 16.49 -11.89 43.13
C ALA A 567 16.82 -11.60 41.65
N ASN A 568 16.28 -12.41 40.74
CA ASN A 568 16.44 -12.24 39.30
C ASN A 568 15.70 -10.98 38.81
N SER A 569 16.39 -9.84 38.76
CA SER A 569 15.86 -8.60 38.21
C SER A 569 15.81 -8.65 36.69
N VAL A 570 14.61 -8.74 36.13
CA VAL A 570 14.34 -8.43 34.72
C VAL A 570 14.69 -6.95 34.48
N VAL A 571 15.42 -6.66 33.41
CA VAL A 571 15.68 -5.27 32.97
C VAL A 571 15.03 -5.04 31.61
N ALA A 572 14.03 -4.17 31.55
CA ALA A 572 13.24 -3.88 30.34
C ALA A 572 12.45 -2.58 30.44
N LEU A 573 11.99 -2.01 29.32
CA LEU A 573 11.01 -0.93 29.36
C LEU A 573 9.74 -1.37 30.12
N ILE A 574 9.22 -2.55 29.79
CA ILE A 574 8.06 -3.19 30.43
C ILE A 574 8.52 -4.51 31.04
N ALA A 575 8.37 -4.72 32.35
CA ALA A 575 8.83 -5.97 32.98
C ALA A 575 7.93 -7.17 32.64
N SER A 576 6.62 -7.04 32.80
CA SER A 576 5.65 -8.05 32.35
C SER A 576 4.47 -7.49 31.58
N ALA A 577 3.85 -8.33 30.76
CA ALA A 577 2.59 -8.02 30.09
C ALA A 577 1.72 -9.27 29.99
N THR A 578 0.41 -9.12 30.18
CA THR A 578 -0.57 -10.22 30.06
C THR A 578 -1.75 -9.77 29.19
N SER A 579 -2.25 -10.62 28.29
CA SER A 579 -3.43 -10.35 27.44
C SER A 579 -3.40 -8.99 26.73
N SER A 580 -2.20 -8.53 26.35
CA SER A 580 -1.91 -7.14 25.96
C SER A 580 -1.50 -7.02 24.50
N SER A 581 -1.57 -5.80 23.93
CA SER A 581 -1.00 -5.50 22.62
C SER A 581 -0.05 -4.30 22.67
N ILE A 582 1.09 -4.41 21.98
CA ILE A 582 2.10 -3.35 21.87
C ILE A 582 2.42 -3.13 20.40
N SER A 583 2.25 -1.91 19.89
CA SER A 583 2.42 -1.66 18.46
C SER A 583 2.91 -0.28 18.06
N HIS A 584 3.39 -0.19 16.81
CA HIS A 584 3.84 1.05 16.15
C HIS A 584 4.88 1.86 16.95
N LEU A 585 5.85 1.18 17.58
CA LEU A 585 6.82 1.77 18.51
C LEU A 585 8.24 1.56 18.00
N SER A 586 9.08 2.60 18.08
CA SER A 586 10.53 2.45 17.96
C SER A 586 11.23 2.74 19.28
N ILE A 587 12.24 1.95 19.65
CA ILE A 587 13.15 2.25 20.77
C ILE A 587 14.58 2.26 20.23
N VAL A 588 15.29 3.39 20.32
CA VAL A 588 16.62 3.57 19.72
C VAL A 588 17.66 4.04 20.73
N ASN A 589 18.93 3.69 20.48
CA ASN A 589 20.04 3.95 21.39
C ASN A 589 19.79 3.47 22.83
N ALA A 590 19.08 2.35 22.99
CA ALA A 590 18.87 1.77 24.31
C ALA A 590 20.17 1.17 24.86
N ASN A 591 20.38 1.23 26.16
CA ASN A 591 21.53 0.61 26.82
C ASN A 591 21.08 -0.09 28.11
N LEU A 592 21.06 -1.42 28.11
CA LEU A 592 20.60 -2.23 29.23
C LEU A 592 21.75 -3.06 29.79
N THR A 593 22.07 -2.85 31.06
CA THR A 593 23.18 -3.54 31.75
C THR A 593 22.70 -4.30 32.98
N SER A 594 22.86 -5.62 32.97
CA SER A 594 22.46 -6.52 34.06
C SER A 594 23.29 -7.80 34.07
N ASP A 595 23.39 -8.42 35.25
CA ASP A 595 23.83 -9.81 35.45
C ASP A 595 22.65 -10.81 35.40
N ALA A 596 21.41 -10.30 35.32
CA ALA A 596 20.18 -11.04 35.05
C ALA A 596 19.65 -10.77 33.63
N SER A 597 18.54 -11.39 33.21
CA SER A 597 18.07 -11.31 31.81
C SER A 597 17.58 -9.91 31.44
N THR A 598 18.05 -9.36 30.31
CA THR A 598 17.58 -8.08 29.76
C THR A 598 16.72 -8.26 28.51
N ALA A 599 15.81 -7.31 28.27
CA ALA A 599 15.08 -7.14 27.01
C ALA A 599 14.70 -5.68 26.79
N ILE A 600 14.92 -5.09 25.61
CA ILE A 600 14.70 -3.64 25.42
C ILE A 600 13.23 -3.27 25.64
N LEU A 601 12.30 -4.02 25.03
CA LEU A 601 10.87 -3.76 25.16
C LEU A 601 10.25 -4.49 26.36
N LEU A 602 10.23 -5.84 26.32
CA LEU A 602 9.38 -6.63 27.21
C LEU A 602 10.16 -7.76 27.89
N GLY A 603 10.16 -7.77 29.23
CA GLY A 603 10.78 -8.83 30.02
C GLY A 603 10.08 -10.19 29.87
N SER A 604 8.78 -10.25 30.14
CA SER A 604 7.97 -11.47 30.05
C SER A 604 6.55 -11.18 29.56
N GLY A 605 6.11 -11.81 28.47
CA GLY A 605 4.75 -11.69 27.93
C GLY A 605 3.98 -13.01 27.96
N THR A 606 2.71 -12.97 28.39
CA THR A 606 1.75 -14.10 28.27
C THR A 606 0.51 -13.65 27.51
N ASP A 607 0.16 -14.34 26.42
CA ASP A 607 -0.94 -13.96 25.50
C ASP A 607 -0.80 -12.51 24.96
N VAL A 608 0.44 -12.08 24.67
CA VAL A 608 0.75 -10.72 24.20
C VAL A 608 0.92 -10.70 22.68
N ALA A 609 0.37 -9.69 22.01
CA ALA A 609 0.58 -9.40 20.60
C ALA A 609 1.53 -8.20 20.42
N ILE A 610 2.60 -8.37 19.66
CA ILE A 610 3.55 -7.29 19.33
C ILE A 610 3.57 -7.10 17.82
N SER A 611 3.30 -5.90 17.33
CA SER A 611 3.28 -5.63 15.88
C SER A 611 3.85 -4.27 15.48
N ASN A 612 4.61 -4.22 14.38
CA ASN A 612 5.23 -2.99 13.89
C ASN A 612 6.14 -2.33 14.96
N VAL A 613 6.97 -3.12 15.65
CA VAL A 613 7.90 -2.62 16.69
C VAL A 613 9.36 -2.80 16.28
N ALA A 614 10.16 -1.74 16.44
CA ALA A 614 11.60 -1.71 16.19
C ALA A 614 12.37 -1.43 17.48
N VAL A 615 13.43 -2.19 17.76
CA VAL A 615 14.35 -1.90 18.88
C VAL A 615 15.81 -1.89 18.43
N GLN A 616 16.58 -0.94 18.96
CA GLN A 616 18.01 -0.80 18.71
C GLN A 616 18.75 -0.43 20.00
N GLY A 617 19.81 -1.18 20.34
CA GLY A 617 20.57 -0.89 21.54
C GLY A 617 21.70 -1.87 21.88
N THR A 618 22.39 -1.59 22.99
CA THR A 618 23.44 -2.43 23.57
C THR A 618 22.93 -3.19 24.78
N LEU A 619 23.21 -4.49 24.86
CA LEU A 619 22.80 -5.38 25.95
C LEU A 619 24.01 -6.07 26.59
N SER A 620 23.93 -6.40 27.88
CA SER A 620 24.91 -7.29 28.52
C SER A 620 24.59 -8.78 28.34
N GLN A 621 23.30 -9.14 28.29
CA GLN A 621 22.80 -10.52 28.12
C GLN A 621 21.26 -10.53 27.99
N GLY A 622 20.68 -11.51 27.28
CA GLY A 622 19.23 -11.67 27.15
C GLY A 622 18.77 -11.64 25.70
N ALA A 623 17.82 -10.78 25.36
CA ALA A 623 17.39 -10.59 23.97
C ALA A 623 17.01 -9.15 23.62
N GLY A 624 16.96 -8.81 22.32
CA GLY A 624 16.62 -7.46 21.88
C GLY A 624 15.20 -7.05 22.21
N LEU A 625 14.19 -7.77 21.68
CA LEU A 625 12.80 -7.35 21.80
C LEU A 625 12.14 -7.92 23.06
N VAL A 626 12.14 -9.25 23.23
CA VAL A 626 11.42 -9.92 24.32
C VAL A 626 12.30 -10.92 25.06
N GLY A 627 12.29 -10.91 26.39
CA GLY A 627 12.95 -11.95 27.19
C GLY A 627 12.20 -13.28 27.05
N VAL A 628 11.02 -13.36 27.65
CA VAL A 628 10.15 -14.55 27.62
C VAL A 628 8.84 -14.22 26.93
N MET A 629 8.39 -15.07 26.01
CA MET A 629 7.07 -14.99 25.36
C MET A 629 6.35 -16.32 25.49
N GLU A 630 5.12 -16.31 26.00
CA GLU A 630 4.27 -17.49 26.15
C GLU A 630 2.91 -17.24 25.48
N ARG A 631 2.54 -18.09 24.51
CA ARG A 631 1.28 -18.04 23.74
C ARG A 631 1.00 -16.72 22.97
N GLY A 632 2.01 -15.89 22.77
CA GLY A 632 1.89 -14.60 22.11
C GLY A 632 2.10 -14.62 20.58
N SER A 633 2.10 -13.43 19.99
CA SER A 633 2.51 -13.20 18.60
C SER A 633 3.49 -12.04 18.47
N ILE A 634 4.38 -12.11 17.48
CA ILE A 634 5.27 -11.03 17.07
C ILE A 634 5.23 -10.91 15.55
N ALA A 635 4.77 -9.77 15.03
CA ALA A 635 4.60 -9.52 13.61
C ALA A 635 5.33 -8.25 13.17
N ASN A 636 5.86 -8.20 11.94
CA ASN A 636 6.44 -6.99 11.34
C ASN A 636 7.43 -6.26 12.29
N SER A 637 8.25 -6.98 13.06
CA SER A 637 9.05 -6.38 14.14
C SER A 637 10.52 -6.74 14.04
N HIS A 638 11.41 -5.91 14.58
CA HIS A 638 12.84 -6.17 14.50
C HIS A 638 13.68 -5.66 15.67
N ALA A 639 14.86 -6.27 15.80
CA ALA A 639 15.85 -5.93 16.82
C ALA A 639 17.26 -5.83 16.21
N ALA A 640 17.88 -4.66 16.32
CA ALA A 640 19.28 -4.42 15.94
C ALA A 640 20.12 -4.24 17.21
N ILE A 641 20.83 -5.30 17.64
CA ILE A 641 21.51 -5.31 18.94
C ILE A 641 23.00 -5.61 18.87
N GLU A 642 23.74 -4.97 19.76
CA GLU A 642 25.12 -5.33 20.07
C GLU A 642 25.17 -5.90 21.50
N MET A 643 25.63 -7.14 21.64
CA MET A 643 25.76 -7.82 22.94
C MET A 643 27.20 -8.29 23.14
N GLY A 644 27.86 -7.75 24.17
CA GLY A 644 29.22 -8.13 24.56
C GLY A 644 29.24 -9.37 25.46
N GLU A 645 30.43 -9.94 25.70
CA GLU A 645 30.61 -11.11 26.58
C GLU A 645 30.01 -10.88 27.99
N GLY A 646 28.82 -11.45 28.22
CA GLY A 646 28.15 -11.45 29.52
C GLY A 646 29.00 -12.15 30.60
N GLY A 647 29.41 -11.39 31.61
CA GLY A 647 30.30 -11.89 32.66
C GLY A 647 29.63 -12.87 33.62
N THR A 648 30.33 -13.98 33.89
CA THR A 648 30.02 -15.04 34.87
C THR A 648 28.85 -15.98 34.57
N ALA A 649 29.10 -17.28 34.83
CA ALA A 649 28.12 -18.35 34.69
C ALA A 649 27.06 -18.26 35.79
N GLY A 650 25.79 -18.00 35.44
CA GLY A 650 24.71 -17.95 36.43
C GLY A 650 23.30 -17.78 35.87
N ALA A 651 23.10 -16.91 34.87
CA ALA A 651 21.77 -16.68 34.30
C ALA A 651 21.28 -17.88 33.45
N ALA A 652 20.12 -18.44 33.78
CA ALA A 652 19.59 -19.69 33.20
C ALA A 652 18.92 -19.53 31.82
N GLY A 653 19.33 -18.54 31.03
CA GLY A 653 18.72 -18.20 29.72
C GLY A 653 19.72 -18.31 28.57
N LYS A 654 19.23 -18.78 27.42
CA LYS A 654 19.90 -18.60 26.12
C LYS A 654 19.77 -17.15 25.67
N VAL A 655 20.75 -16.63 24.94
CA VAL A 655 20.70 -15.28 24.36
C VAL A 655 20.06 -15.26 22.96
N ALA A 656 19.53 -14.12 22.53
CA ALA A 656 18.96 -13.98 21.19
C ALA A 656 18.94 -12.55 20.65
N GLY A 657 18.76 -12.38 19.33
CA GLY A 657 18.50 -11.06 18.75
C GLY A 657 17.07 -10.57 19.02
N LEU A 658 16.05 -11.39 18.80
CA LEU A 658 14.65 -11.00 18.96
C LEU A 658 14.03 -11.51 20.26
N VAL A 659 14.04 -12.83 20.51
CA VAL A 659 13.36 -13.46 21.67
C VAL A 659 14.23 -14.49 22.39
N ALA A 660 14.49 -14.32 23.70
CA ALA A 660 15.35 -15.27 24.43
C ALA A 660 14.67 -16.65 24.60
N ARG A 661 13.39 -16.67 25.00
CA ARG A 661 12.58 -17.89 25.09
C ARG A 661 11.15 -17.67 24.59
N ALA A 662 10.74 -18.41 23.56
CA ALA A 662 9.39 -18.40 23.00
C ALA A 662 8.69 -19.75 23.18
N THR A 663 7.49 -19.77 23.77
CA THR A 663 6.65 -20.96 23.98
C THR A 663 5.29 -20.75 23.35
N GLY A 664 4.80 -21.65 22.50
CA GLY A 664 3.46 -21.53 21.88
C GLY A 664 3.28 -20.26 21.03
N THR A 665 4.37 -19.64 20.59
CA THR A 665 4.41 -18.27 20.05
C THR A 665 4.49 -18.30 18.52
N THR A 666 3.81 -17.35 17.87
CA THR A 666 3.90 -17.14 16.41
C THR A 666 4.76 -15.92 16.10
N ILE A 667 5.79 -16.07 15.27
CA ILE A 667 6.69 -14.99 14.83
C ILE A 667 6.61 -14.89 13.31
N THR A 668 6.10 -13.78 12.80
CA THR A 668 5.94 -13.54 11.35
C THR A 668 6.61 -12.24 10.92
N LYS A 669 7.14 -12.20 9.69
CA LYS A 669 7.67 -10.96 9.07
C LYS A 669 8.61 -10.18 10.00
N SER A 670 9.47 -10.87 10.74
CA SER A 670 10.28 -10.27 11.81
C SER A 670 11.75 -10.62 11.65
N HIS A 671 12.66 -9.75 12.09
CA HIS A 671 14.09 -10.00 11.89
C HIS A 671 15.00 -9.48 13.01
N SER A 672 16.27 -9.87 12.96
CA SER A 672 17.31 -9.39 13.86
C SER A 672 18.65 -9.13 13.16
N ALA A 673 19.44 -8.22 13.69
CA ALA A 673 20.74 -7.81 13.16
C ALA A 673 21.72 -7.40 14.28
N GLY A 674 23.02 -7.34 13.97
CA GLY A 674 24.11 -6.91 14.88
C GLY A 674 25.01 -8.06 15.34
N THR A 675 25.67 -7.93 16.49
CA THR A 675 26.61 -8.95 17.01
C THR A 675 26.17 -9.48 18.37
N ILE A 676 26.27 -10.79 18.59
CA ILE A 676 26.07 -11.41 19.91
C ILE A 676 27.31 -12.22 20.30
N GLN A 677 28.03 -11.74 21.31
CA GLN A 677 29.13 -12.46 21.96
C GLN A 677 28.60 -13.30 23.13
N MET A 678 28.81 -14.62 23.07
CA MET A 678 28.27 -15.57 24.03
C MET A 678 29.32 -16.07 25.03
N GLY A 679 28.93 -16.09 26.31
CA GLY A 679 29.61 -16.86 27.34
C GLY A 679 29.34 -18.37 27.23
N LEU A 680 29.02 -19.04 28.34
CA LEU A 680 28.82 -20.50 28.36
C LEU A 680 27.49 -20.97 27.75
N ASN A 681 26.45 -20.13 27.74
CA ASN A 681 25.15 -20.49 27.19
C ASN A 681 25.11 -20.14 25.70
N GLY A 682 24.71 -21.09 24.85
CA GLY A 682 24.40 -20.79 23.44
C GLY A 682 23.14 -19.94 23.27
N GLY A 683 22.88 -19.57 22.02
CA GLY A 683 21.79 -18.67 21.66
C GLY A 683 21.30 -18.87 20.24
N GLY A 684 20.39 -18.02 19.79
CA GLY A 684 19.96 -17.98 18.39
C GLY A 684 19.78 -16.56 17.88
N GLY A 685 20.27 -16.27 16.67
CA GLY A 685 20.26 -14.90 16.14
C GLY A 685 18.87 -14.27 16.14
N LEU A 686 17.79 -15.03 15.90
CA LEU A 686 16.41 -14.59 16.13
C LEU A 686 15.86 -15.06 17.49
N ILE A 687 15.94 -16.37 17.77
CA ILE A 687 15.31 -16.99 18.95
C ILE A 687 16.30 -17.88 19.71
N GLY A 688 16.49 -17.66 21.02
CA GLY A 688 17.36 -18.49 21.85
C GLY A 688 16.83 -19.91 22.00
N THR A 689 15.68 -20.05 22.65
CA THR A 689 14.94 -21.30 22.81
C THR A 689 13.51 -21.16 22.32
N ALA A 690 13.06 -22.09 21.48
CA ALA A 690 11.72 -22.15 20.92
C ALA A 690 11.02 -23.45 21.33
N ASN A 691 9.84 -23.39 21.95
CA ASN A 691 8.97 -24.53 22.24
C ASN A 691 7.61 -24.36 21.55
N GLY A 692 7.26 -25.25 20.62
CA GLY A 692 5.98 -25.23 19.92
C GLY A 692 5.70 -23.89 19.22
N VAL A 693 6.65 -23.40 18.42
CA VAL A 693 6.54 -22.10 17.74
C VAL A 693 6.19 -22.25 16.27
N SER A 694 5.61 -21.19 15.69
CA SER A 694 5.60 -21.00 14.23
C SER A 694 6.44 -19.79 13.87
N VAL A 695 7.47 -19.96 13.04
CA VAL A 695 8.33 -18.91 12.52
C VAL A 695 8.16 -18.85 11.01
N GLU A 696 7.72 -17.72 10.48
CA GLU A 696 7.43 -17.57 9.05
C GLU A 696 7.88 -16.20 8.51
N TYR A 697 8.48 -16.16 7.32
CA TYR A 697 8.98 -14.91 6.72
C TYR A 697 9.92 -14.14 7.66
N ALA A 698 10.78 -14.84 8.39
CA ALA A 698 11.66 -14.25 9.39
C ALA A 698 13.14 -14.47 9.04
N TYR A 699 14.02 -13.57 9.47
CA TYR A 699 15.45 -13.75 9.22
C TYR A 699 16.36 -13.21 10.32
N SER A 700 17.61 -13.64 10.32
CA SER A 700 18.64 -13.04 11.16
C SER A 700 19.92 -12.78 10.39
N SER A 701 20.46 -11.57 10.54
CA SER A 701 21.81 -11.19 10.11
C SER A 701 22.74 -10.98 11.30
N VAL A 702 22.46 -11.65 12.43
CA VAL A 702 23.27 -11.56 13.65
C VAL A 702 24.49 -12.47 13.57
N ASP A 703 25.68 -11.91 13.79
CA ASP A 703 26.91 -12.70 13.98
C ASP A 703 26.94 -13.28 15.40
N MET A 704 26.97 -14.61 15.49
CA MET A 704 26.82 -15.39 16.72
C MET A 704 28.20 -15.89 17.19
N LEU A 705 28.91 -15.07 17.96
CA LEU A 705 30.31 -15.30 18.34
C LEU A 705 30.42 -16.02 19.70
N GLY A 706 30.59 -17.34 19.66
CA GLY A 706 30.74 -18.19 20.85
C GLY A 706 32.17 -18.64 21.14
N THR A 707 32.34 -19.20 22.34
CA THR A 707 33.57 -19.86 22.78
C THR A 707 33.52 -21.36 22.54
N ARG A 708 34.66 -22.06 22.75
CA ARG A 708 34.73 -23.54 22.76
C ARG A 708 33.82 -24.25 23.78
N SER A 709 33.20 -23.50 24.70
CA SER A 709 32.28 -24.04 25.71
C SER A 709 30.83 -23.58 25.48
N THR A 710 30.56 -22.93 24.36
CA THR A 710 29.25 -22.39 23.99
C THR A 710 28.55 -23.39 23.08
N ASP A 711 27.60 -24.15 23.64
CA ASP A 711 26.89 -25.22 22.92
C ASP A 711 25.47 -24.80 22.50
N LEU A 712 24.95 -25.44 21.44
CA LEU A 712 23.59 -25.28 20.93
C LEU A 712 23.30 -23.87 20.38
N VAL A 713 24.11 -23.43 19.42
CA VAL A 713 24.03 -22.11 18.76
C VAL A 713 23.41 -22.22 17.37
N GLY A 714 22.48 -21.33 17.03
CA GLY A 714 21.90 -21.22 15.70
C GLY A 714 21.97 -19.80 15.12
N GLY A 715 22.18 -19.64 13.82
CA GLY A 715 22.07 -18.32 13.19
C GLY A 715 20.64 -17.74 13.24
N LEU A 716 19.59 -18.58 13.22
CA LEU A 716 18.21 -18.18 13.46
C LEU A 716 17.68 -18.65 14.83
N ILE A 717 17.79 -19.94 15.14
CA ILE A 717 17.21 -20.54 16.36
C ILE A 717 18.24 -21.39 17.11
N GLY A 718 18.49 -21.12 18.39
CA GLY A 718 19.45 -21.90 19.18
C GLY A 718 18.99 -23.33 19.43
N THR A 719 17.83 -23.50 20.07
CA THR A 719 17.16 -24.81 20.22
C THR A 719 15.68 -24.71 19.87
N LEU A 720 15.19 -25.66 19.07
CA LEU A 720 13.78 -25.87 18.73
C LEU A 720 13.31 -27.17 19.40
N THR A 721 12.37 -27.10 20.34
CA THR A 721 11.93 -28.24 21.17
C THR A 721 10.41 -28.41 21.23
N SER A 722 9.94 -29.59 21.64
CA SER A 722 8.56 -29.84 22.08
C SER A 722 8.61 -30.86 23.22
N GLU A 723 8.47 -30.36 24.45
CA GLU A 723 8.72 -31.12 25.68
C GLU A 723 7.54 -32.03 26.01
N THR A 724 6.32 -31.58 25.71
CA THR A 724 5.06 -32.27 26.03
C THR A 724 4.24 -32.57 24.76
N MET A 725 3.24 -33.43 24.90
CA MET A 725 2.26 -33.69 23.82
C MET A 725 1.13 -32.63 23.77
N SER A 726 1.06 -31.72 24.74
CA SER A 726 0.15 -30.57 24.76
C SER A 726 0.73 -29.33 24.07
N ASP A 727 2.06 -29.26 23.93
CA ASP A 727 2.76 -28.18 23.20
C ASP A 727 2.28 -28.14 21.74
N ALA A 728 2.35 -26.98 21.09
CA ALA A 728 2.09 -26.89 19.66
C ALA A 728 3.17 -27.61 18.82
N ALA A 729 2.90 -27.87 17.55
CA ALA A 729 3.93 -28.35 16.62
C ALA A 729 4.89 -27.21 16.25
N ASN A 730 6.14 -27.52 15.96
CA ASN A 730 7.11 -26.53 15.51
C ASN A 730 7.10 -26.40 13.99
N SER A 731 7.10 -25.17 13.48
CA SER A 731 7.37 -24.88 12.07
C SER A 731 8.31 -23.70 11.88
N VAL A 732 9.27 -23.85 10.96
CA VAL A 732 10.13 -22.77 10.46
C VAL A 732 9.99 -22.74 8.95
N ARG A 733 9.50 -21.63 8.40
CA ARG A 733 9.12 -21.52 6.98
C ARG A 733 9.57 -20.21 6.35
N ASN A 734 9.94 -20.23 5.07
CA ASN A 734 10.24 -19.01 4.30
C ASN A 734 11.23 -18.08 5.04
N SER A 735 12.26 -18.66 5.69
CA SER A 735 13.07 -17.96 6.71
C SER A 735 14.55 -18.29 6.57
N PHE A 736 15.44 -17.35 6.87
CA PHE A 736 16.88 -17.52 6.60
C PHE A 736 17.82 -16.86 7.63
N ALA A 737 19.09 -17.26 7.61
CA ALA A 737 20.14 -16.63 8.42
C ALA A 737 21.38 -16.30 7.59
N THR A 738 22.06 -15.18 7.90
CA THR A 738 23.23 -14.73 7.14
C THR A 738 24.49 -14.45 7.96
N GLY A 739 24.38 -14.28 9.27
CA GLY A 739 25.54 -14.06 10.15
C GLY A 739 26.34 -15.34 10.41
N ASP A 740 27.62 -15.19 10.71
CA ASP A 740 28.53 -16.29 11.04
C ASP A 740 28.21 -16.90 12.41
N VAL A 741 28.53 -18.18 12.61
CA VAL A 741 28.24 -18.94 13.84
C VAL A 741 29.49 -19.61 14.39
N GLU A 742 29.97 -19.17 15.55
CA GLU A 742 31.12 -19.76 16.26
C GLU A 742 30.71 -20.39 17.60
N GLY A 743 31.37 -21.48 18.01
CA GLY A 743 31.08 -22.12 19.31
C GLY A 743 31.81 -23.44 19.60
N GLY A 744 31.24 -24.24 20.50
CA GLY A 744 31.74 -25.57 20.91
C GLY A 744 31.14 -26.71 20.09
N SER A 745 29.87 -27.05 20.35
CA SER A 745 29.13 -28.13 19.70
C SER A 745 27.63 -27.84 19.52
N GLY A 746 26.94 -28.60 18.67
CA GLY A 746 25.52 -28.35 18.36
C GLY A 746 25.33 -27.03 17.60
N LEU A 747 26.22 -26.71 16.66
CA LEU A 747 26.22 -25.45 15.92
C LEU A 747 25.53 -25.60 14.57
N GLY A 748 24.59 -24.71 14.26
CA GLY A 748 23.88 -24.67 12.98
C GLY A 748 23.84 -23.26 12.38
N GLY A 749 24.12 -23.10 11.09
CA GLY A 749 23.98 -21.80 10.43
C GLY A 749 22.53 -21.26 10.45
N LEU A 750 21.52 -22.12 10.59
CA LEU A 750 20.13 -21.73 10.86
C LEU A 750 19.67 -22.19 12.25
N ILE A 751 19.81 -23.48 12.60
CA ILE A 751 19.27 -24.06 13.83
C ILE A 751 20.33 -24.89 14.57
N GLY A 752 20.63 -24.56 15.82
CA GLY A 752 21.61 -25.32 16.62
C GLY A 752 21.17 -26.75 16.90
N SER A 753 20.00 -26.92 17.54
CA SER A 753 19.41 -28.23 17.87
C SER A 753 17.90 -28.30 17.62
N VAL A 754 17.44 -29.42 17.07
CA VAL A 754 16.02 -29.79 16.92
C VAL A 754 15.72 -31.01 17.80
N GLU A 755 14.80 -30.84 18.75
CA GLU A 755 14.46 -31.82 19.78
C GLU A 755 12.94 -31.98 19.92
N GLY A 756 12.51 -33.07 20.57
CA GLY A 756 11.15 -33.16 21.11
C GLY A 756 10.28 -34.31 20.62
N ARG A 757 9.01 -34.25 21.02
CA ARG A 757 8.00 -35.33 20.92
C ARG A 757 7.03 -35.16 19.75
N ARG A 758 6.89 -33.95 19.20
CA ARG A 758 5.92 -33.61 18.14
C ARG A 758 6.59 -33.42 16.78
N PRO A 759 5.83 -33.62 15.67
CA PRO A 759 6.30 -33.30 14.34
C PRO A 759 6.87 -31.88 14.22
N VAL A 760 7.99 -31.76 13.51
CA VAL A 760 8.65 -30.49 13.17
C VAL A 760 8.71 -30.35 11.65
N VAL A 761 8.40 -29.17 11.13
CA VAL A 761 8.56 -28.84 9.70
C VAL A 761 9.54 -27.68 9.53
N ILE A 762 10.53 -27.87 8.66
CA ILE A 762 11.53 -26.87 8.28
C ILE A 762 11.49 -26.79 6.75
N ASP A 763 11.01 -25.69 6.18
CA ASP A 763 10.64 -25.64 4.77
C ASP A 763 10.91 -24.27 4.11
N ASN A 764 11.57 -24.27 2.94
CA ASN A 764 11.97 -23.06 2.23
C ASN A 764 12.84 -22.15 3.12
N VAL A 765 14.02 -22.65 3.49
CA VAL A 765 14.94 -21.99 4.43
C VAL A 765 16.38 -22.05 3.96
N TYR A 766 17.20 -21.07 4.35
CA TYR A 766 18.64 -21.15 4.07
C TYR A 766 19.54 -20.48 5.10
N ALA A 767 20.82 -20.87 5.09
CA ALA A 767 21.89 -20.21 5.83
C ALA A 767 23.07 -19.87 4.92
N THR A 768 23.60 -18.65 4.99
CA THR A 768 24.79 -18.22 4.23
C THR A 768 26.04 -18.00 5.08
N GLY A 769 25.89 -17.77 6.39
CA GLY A 769 27.02 -17.60 7.30
C GLY A 769 27.83 -18.90 7.49
N ASN A 770 29.12 -18.75 7.75
CA ASN A 770 30.05 -19.84 8.05
C ASN A 770 29.80 -20.40 9.45
N VAL A 771 30.15 -21.66 9.67
CA VAL A 771 29.98 -22.35 10.95
C VAL A 771 31.32 -22.89 11.45
N HIS A 772 31.79 -22.42 12.61
CA HIS A 772 33.11 -22.72 13.16
C HIS A 772 33.04 -23.31 14.58
N ALA A 773 33.35 -24.60 14.69
CA ALA A 773 33.39 -25.33 15.95
C ALA A 773 34.82 -25.44 16.51
N MET A 774 35.07 -24.74 17.62
CA MET A 774 36.39 -24.56 18.25
C MET A 774 36.77 -25.66 19.26
N GLY A 775 35.83 -26.50 19.70
CA GLY A 775 36.11 -27.60 20.62
C GLY A 775 34.85 -28.34 21.07
N SER A 776 34.72 -29.61 20.68
CA SER A 776 33.52 -30.41 20.91
C SER A 776 33.70 -31.48 21.98
N THR A 777 32.81 -31.52 22.96
CA THR A 777 32.52 -32.70 23.80
C THR A 777 31.24 -33.43 23.38
N TYR A 778 30.44 -32.86 22.47
CA TYR A 778 29.19 -33.42 21.94
C TYR A 778 29.14 -33.42 20.39
N ASP A 779 28.30 -34.29 19.84
CA ASP A 779 28.08 -34.51 18.40
C ASP A 779 27.26 -33.40 17.73
N GLY A 780 27.51 -33.13 16.44
CA GLY A 780 26.66 -32.33 15.56
C GLY A 780 27.14 -30.90 15.28
N VAL A 781 27.73 -30.68 14.10
CA VAL A 781 28.03 -29.35 13.53
C VAL A 781 27.54 -29.32 12.08
N GLY A 782 26.68 -28.37 11.73
CA GLY A 782 26.01 -28.32 10.42
C GLY A 782 25.91 -26.92 9.82
N GLY A 783 26.05 -26.78 8.50
CA GLY A 783 25.87 -25.48 7.84
C GLY A 783 24.43 -24.95 7.89
N LEU A 784 23.42 -25.81 8.04
CA LEU A 784 22.04 -25.40 8.34
C LEU A 784 21.62 -25.83 9.75
N ILE A 785 21.73 -27.12 10.09
CA ILE A 785 21.26 -27.69 11.35
C ILE A 785 22.39 -28.43 12.06
N GLY A 786 22.75 -28.00 13.27
CA GLY A 786 23.80 -28.67 14.05
C GLY A 786 23.41 -30.10 14.41
N ARG A 787 22.24 -30.26 15.05
CA ARG A 787 21.75 -31.56 15.49
C ARG A 787 20.24 -31.73 15.40
N VAL A 788 19.80 -32.95 15.12
CA VAL A 788 18.41 -33.42 15.29
C VAL A 788 18.41 -34.59 16.26
N SER A 789 17.61 -34.55 17.32
CA SER A 789 17.56 -35.59 18.37
C SER A 789 16.11 -35.88 18.80
N LEU A 790 15.51 -36.89 18.18
CA LEU A 790 14.10 -37.25 18.35
C LEU A 790 13.89 -38.46 19.26
N ASN A 791 12.81 -38.44 20.03
CA ASN A 791 12.33 -39.61 20.80
C ASN A 791 11.29 -40.43 20.00
N SER A 792 10.96 -41.61 20.52
CA SER A 792 10.43 -42.81 19.83
C SER A 792 9.33 -42.65 18.76
N THR A 793 8.52 -41.59 18.80
CA THR A 793 7.34 -41.38 17.93
C THR A 793 7.31 -40.03 17.21
N SER A 794 8.32 -39.17 17.36
CA SER A 794 8.37 -37.87 16.69
C SER A 794 8.82 -37.98 15.22
N SER A 795 8.68 -36.91 14.44
CA SER A 795 9.08 -36.85 13.02
C SER A 795 9.63 -35.47 12.66
N VAL A 796 10.62 -35.41 11.77
CA VAL A 796 11.12 -34.15 11.19
C VAL A 796 11.00 -34.22 9.67
N ALA A 797 10.40 -33.19 9.07
CA ALA A 797 10.42 -32.95 7.64
C ALA A 797 11.24 -31.70 7.34
N ILE A 798 12.32 -31.86 6.57
CA ILE A 798 13.16 -30.79 6.05
C ILE A 798 12.99 -30.77 4.53
N SER A 799 12.55 -29.64 3.97
CA SER A 799 12.33 -29.48 2.53
C SER A 799 12.81 -28.12 2.04
N ASN A 800 13.28 -28.04 0.79
CA ASN A 800 13.68 -26.78 0.15
C ASN A 800 14.70 -26.00 1.04
N ALA A 801 15.73 -26.71 1.51
CA ALA A 801 16.61 -26.23 2.57
C ALA A 801 18.08 -26.14 2.11
N HIS A 802 18.71 -24.98 2.29
CA HIS A 802 19.98 -24.66 1.60
C HIS A 802 21.07 -24.11 2.55
N ALA A 803 22.31 -24.59 2.41
CA ALA A 803 23.46 -24.09 3.17
C ALA A 803 24.60 -23.66 2.24
N TYR A 804 25.04 -22.41 2.37
CA TYR A 804 26.08 -21.84 1.49
C TYR A 804 27.42 -21.59 2.20
N GLY A 805 27.40 -21.34 3.52
CA GLY A 805 28.60 -21.08 4.32
C GLY A 805 29.48 -22.31 4.55
N ASN A 806 30.77 -22.09 4.76
CA ASN A 806 31.72 -23.18 5.03
C ASN A 806 31.55 -23.72 6.46
N VAL A 807 31.83 -25.01 6.65
CA VAL A 807 31.70 -25.70 7.94
C VAL A 807 33.05 -26.22 8.40
N VAL A 808 33.59 -25.65 9.48
CA VAL A 808 34.92 -25.98 10.02
C VAL A 808 34.80 -26.50 11.45
N SER A 809 35.34 -27.69 11.72
CA SER A 809 35.47 -28.24 13.06
C SER A 809 36.92 -28.60 13.36
N VAL A 810 37.57 -27.82 14.22
CA VAL A 810 38.95 -28.08 14.64
C VAL A 810 39.05 -29.07 15.80
N GLY A 811 37.92 -29.41 16.44
CA GLY A 811 37.80 -30.44 17.47
C GLY A 811 37.63 -31.86 16.93
N GLY A 812 37.62 -32.84 17.83
CA GLY A 812 37.36 -34.25 17.50
C GLY A 812 35.87 -34.59 17.34
N ALA A 813 35.10 -33.70 16.69
CA ALA A 813 33.64 -33.79 16.61
C ALA A 813 33.16 -35.05 15.87
N VAL A 814 31.98 -35.55 16.24
CA VAL A 814 31.31 -36.61 15.50
C VAL A 814 30.06 -36.05 14.82
N GLY A 815 29.93 -36.26 13.51
CA GLY A 815 28.84 -35.70 12.72
C GLY A 815 29.07 -34.23 12.36
N VAL A 816 29.88 -33.98 11.34
CA VAL A 816 30.09 -32.65 10.74
C VAL A 816 29.57 -32.68 9.31
N GLY A 817 28.62 -31.80 8.96
CA GLY A 817 27.93 -31.83 7.66
C GLY A 817 27.69 -30.46 7.05
N GLY A 818 27.66 -30.36 5.71
CA GLY A 818 27.35 -29.09 5.04
C GLY A 818 25.91 -28.62 5.28
N LEU A 819 24.94 -29.52 5.37
CA LEU A 819 23.54 -29.20 5.74
C LEU A 819 23.25 -29.60 7.19
N ILE A 820 23.49 -30.85 7.57
CA ILE A 820 23.13 -31.40 8.90
C ILE A 820 24.33 -32.10 9.55
N GLY A 821 24.66 -31.74 10.80
CA GLY A 821 25.74 -32.39 11.56
C GLY A 821 25.41 -33.82 12.00
N ASP A 822 24.57 -33.96 13.03
CA ASP A 822 24.10 -35.25 13.57
C ASP A 822 22.58 -35.37 13.47
N PHE A 823 22.07 -36.37 12.74
CA PHE A 823 20.66 -36.68 12.63
C PHE A 823 20.33 -37.96 13.41
N SER A 824 19.65 -37.83 14.55
CA SER A 824 19.20 -38.94 15.39
C SER A 824 17.68 -39.06 15.38
N GLY A 825 17.17 -39.80 14.39
CA GLY A 825 15.73 -39.97 14.13
C GLY A 825 15.01 -40.97 15.06
N ALA A 826 13.70 -40.76 15.20
CA ALA A 826 12.80 -41.61 15.97
C ALA A 826 12.62 -43.01 15.33
N THR A 827 12.35 -44.03 16.15
CA THR A 827 12.16 -45.42 15.67
C THR A 827 10.96 -45.58 14.74
N ASN A 828 9.87 -44.85 14.98
CA ASN A 828 8.61 -44.94 14.22
C ASN A 828 8.26 -43.62 13.50
N GLY A 829 9.21 -42.69 13.40
CA GLY A 829 9.00 -41.39 12.76
C GLY A 829 9.20 -41.44 11.25
N SER A 830 8.41 -40.66 10.51
CA SER A 830 8.70 -40.35 9.10
C SER A 830 9.69 -39.19 9.04
N ASN A 831 10.98 -39.51 8.98
CA ASN A 831 12.06 -38.53 9.01
C ASN A 831 12.55 -38.30 7.58
N ILE A 832 12.38 -37.10 7.02
CA ILE A 832 12.67 -36.84 5.61
C ILE A 832 13.51 -35.57 5.42
N VAL A 833 14.43 -35.62 4.45
CA VAL A 833 15.17 -34.48 3.89
C VAL A 833 14.96 -34.53 2.38
N VAL A 834 14.36 -33.49 1.79
CA VAL A 834 13.96 -33.48 0.37
C VAL A 834 14.33 -32.14 -0.29
N ASN A 835 14.74 -32.15 -1.56
CA ASN A 835 15.05 -30.93 -2.33
C ASN A 835 15.98 -29.95 -1.57
N SER A 836 17.05 -30.48 -0.96
CA SER A 836 17.89 -29.74 -0.02
C SER A 836 19.37 -29.87 -0.38
N HIS A 837 20.18 -28.83 -0.17
CA HIS A 837 21.56 -28.83 -0.63
C HIS A 837 22.54 -28.03 0.21
N ALA A 838 23.83 -28.37 0.09
CA ALA A 838 24.93 -27.64 0.71
C ALA A 838 26.06 -27.36 -0.29
N THR A 839 26.59 -26.14 -0.32
CA THR A 839 27.62 -25.74 -1.30
C THR A 839 28.95 -25.32 -0.68
N GLY A 840 28.98 -24.96 0.60
CA GLY A 840 30.20 -24.60 1.32
C GLY A 840 31.11 -25.81 1.59
N ASP A 841 32.42 -25.58 1.66
CA ASP A 841 33.41 -26.62 1.98
C ASP A 841 33.25 -27.09 3.45
N VAL A 842 33.48 -28.39 3.69
CA VAL A 842 33.35 -29.04 5.00
C VAL A 842 34.69 -29.61 5.44
N SER A 843 35.22 -29.14 6.58
CA SER A 843 36.53 -29.54 7.11
C SER A 843 36.44 -29.95 8.58
N SER A 844 36.95 -31.13 8.93
CA SER A 844 36.84 -31.71 10.27
C SER A 844 38.07 -32.49 10.71
N ASN A 845 38.51 -32.29 11.95
CA ASN A 845 39.50 -33.16 12.61
C ASN A 845 38.90 -34.43 13.22
N GLY A 846 37.58 -34.61 13.12
CA GLY A 846 36.81 -35.69 13.74
C GLY A 846 36.34 -36.80 12.78
N THR A 847 35.25 -37.49 13.13
CA THR A 847 34.74 -38.62 12.35
C THR A 847 33.27 -38.47 11.94
N GLY A 848 32.89 -39.01 10.78
CA GLY A 848 31.55 -38.82 10.22
C GLY A 848 31.43 -37.41 9.65
N THR A 849 32.19 -37.16 8.59
CA THR A 849 32.23 -35.88 7.88
C THR A 849 31.54 -36.05 6.53
N GLY A 850 30.51 -35.25 6.25
CA GLY A 850 29.70 -35.38 5.04
C GLY A 850 29.53 -34.06 4.32
N GLY A 851 29.52 -34.06 2.99
CA GLY A 851 29.20 -32.84 2.23
C GLY A 851 27.76 -32.35 2.48
N LEU A 852 26.81 -33.26 2.69
CA LEU A 852 25.43 -32.91 3.08
C LEU A 852 25.14 -33.24 4.55
N ILE A 853 25.36 -34.49 4.97
CA ILE A 853 25.02 -34.96 6.33
C ILE A 853 26.23 -35.63 6.97
N GLY A 854 26.68 -35.15 8.13
CA GLY A 854 27.82 -35.74 8.83
C GLY A 854 27.54 -37.17 9.30
N LYS A 855 26.46 -37.32 10.08
CA LYS A 855 26.04 -38.59 10.69
C LYS A 855 24.51 -38.70 10.69
N THR A 856 23.97 -39.88 10.37
CA THR A 856 22.52 -40.14 10.48
C THR A 856 22.17 -41.53 11.01
N THR A 857 21.23 -41.58 11.95
CA THR A 857 20.45 -42.78 12.29
C THR A 857 18.97 -42.54 12.00
N ARG A 858 18.35 -43.47 11.28
CA ARG A 858 16.88 -43.48 11.04
C ARG A 858 16.32 -42.22 10.36
N LEU A 859 17.12 -41.52 9.54
CA LEU A 859 16.56 -40.70 8.48
C LEU A 859 15.86 -41.65 7.49
N THR A 860 14.55 -41.56 7.33
CA THR A 860 13.76 -42.49 6.51
C THR A 860 14.08 -42.32 5.03
N LEU A 861 14.18 -41.07 4.58
CA LEU A 861 14.42 -40.70 3.19
C LEU A 861 15.30 -39.45 3.09
N LEU A 862 16.33 -39.54 2.25
CA LEU A 862 17.03 -38.39 1.66
C LEU A 862 16.74 -38.41 0.16
N ASP A 863 16.07 -37.39 -0.38
CA ASP A 863 15.65 -37.36 -1.78
C ASP A 863 15.94 -36.03 -2.48
N GLN A 864 16.22 -36.05 -3.78
CA GLN A 864 16.45 -34.85 -4.61
C GLN A 864 17.47 -33.85 -3.99
N SER A 865 18.51 -34.35 -3.34
CA SER A 865 19.37 -33.54 -2.47
C SER A 865 20.86 -33.67 -2.82
N TYR A 866 21.64 -32.61 -2.64
CA TYR A 866 23.01 -32.59 -3.18
C TYR A 866 24.04 -31.76 -2.41
N ALA A 867 25.31 -32.11 -2.57
CA ALA A 867 26.42 -31.36 -1.99
C ALA A 867 27.51 -31.03 -3.02
N THR A 868 27.96 -29.78 -3.07
CA THR A 868 28.99 -29.35 -4.05
C THR A 868 30.31 -28.93 -3.42
N GLY A 869 30.34 -28.59 -2.13
CA GLY A 869 31.57 -28.26 -1.40
C GLY A 869 32.47 -29.48 -1.20
N ASN A 870 33.78 -29.25 -1.15
CA ASN A 870 34.77 -30.27 -0.86
C ASN A 870 34.68 -30.72 0.60
N VAL A 871 35.04 -31.99 0.85
CA VAL A 871 34.92 -32.62 2.16
C VAL A 871 36.28 -33.14 2.61
N SER A 872 36.75 -32.68 3.76
CA SER A 872 38.01 -33.10 4.38
C SER A 872 37.76 -33.57 5.82
N GLY A 873 38.14 -34.81 6.15
CA GLY A 873 37.86 -35.39 7.47
C GLY A 873 38.88 -36.44 7.92
N ALA A 874 39.02 -36.68 9.22
CA ALA A 874 39.94 -37.71 9.71
C ALA A 874 39.46 -39.13 9.35
N GLY A 875 38.16 -39.42 9.51
CA GLY A 875 37.59 -40.70 9.07
C GLY A 875 36.07 -40.69 8.87
N ARG A 876 35.55 -41.67 8.12
CA ARG A 876 34.14 -41.72 7.67
C ARG A 876 33.76 -40.47 6.90
N VAL A 877 34.43 -40.27 5.78
CA VAL A 877 34.27 -39.09 4.93
C VAL A 877 33.45 -39.47 3.71
N GLY A 878 32.32 -38.81 3.52
CA GLY A 878 31.43 -39.02 2.37
C GLY A 878 31.14 -37.72 1.63
N GLY A 879 31.11 -37.73 0.31
CA GLY A 879 30.69 -36.55 -0.46
C GLY A 879 29.23 -36.16 -0.18
N LEU A 880 28.34 -37.13 0.10
CA LEU A 880 26.98 -36.88 0.61
C LEU A 880 26.89 -37.11 2.11
N ILE A 881 27.18 -38.33 2.59
CA ILE A 881 26.96 -38.71 3.99
C ILE A 881 28.21 -39.33 4.63
N GLY A 882 28.68 -38.77 5.75
CA GLY A 882 29.84 -39.33 6.46
C GLY A 882 29.58 -40.73 7.04
N TRP A 883 28.52 -40.88 7.84
CA TRP A 883 28.08 -42.16 8.38
C TRP A 883 26.55 -42.28 8.38
N THR A 884 26.02 -43.46 8.02
CA THR A 884 24.56 -43.69 7.97
C THR A 884 24.15 -45.06 8.53
N ALA A 885 22.95 -45.12 9.12
CA ALA A 885 22.26 -46.35 9.48
C ALA A 885 20.73 -46.20 9.29
N ARG A 886 20.13 -47.15 8.56
CA ARG A 886 18.67 -47.23 8.30
C ARG A 886 18.14 -46.01 7.53
N THR A 887 18.71 -45.76 6.35
CA THR A 887 18.35 -44.63 5.49
C THR A 887 18.30 -45.02 4.03
N THR A 888 17.22 -44.63 3.36
CA THR A 888 17.11 -44.65 1.90
C THR A 888 17.60 -43.30 1.37
N VAL A 889 18.53 -43.32 0.42
CA VAL A 889 18.94 -42.14 -0.35
C VAL A 889 18.54 -42.34 -1.81
N THR A 890 17.77 -41.41 -2.35
CA THR A 890 17.27 -41.41 -3.73
C THR A 890 17.61 -40.13 -4.46
N ASN A 891 17.82 -40.19 -5.78
CA ASN A 891 17.92 -39.01 -6.67
C ASN A 891 18.88 -37.92 -6.14
N SER A 892 20.04 -38.30 -5.61
CA SER A 892 20.89 -37.39 -4.82
C SER A 892 22.35 -37.50 -5.24
N TYR A 893 23.13 -36.41 -5.14
CA TYR A 893 24.49 -36.39 -5.70
C TYR A 893 25.52 -35.52 -4.95
N SER A 894 26.80 -35.91 -5.04
CA SER A 894 27.93 -35.09 -4.59
C SER A 894 28.86 -34.71 -5.75
N THR A 895 29.19 -33.41 -5.89
CA THR A 895 30.18 -32.93 -6.87
C THR A 895 31.52 -32.54 -6.25
N GLY A 896 31.56 -32.23 -4.96
CA GLY A 896 32.80 -31.93 -4.23
C GLY A 896 33.68 -33.16 -4.00
N LEU A 897 34.99 -32.95 -3.83
CA LEU A 897 35.94 -34.04 -3.58
C LEU A 897 35.93 -34.46 -2.11
N ALA A 898 35.81 -35.77 -1.84
CA ALA A 898 35.93 -36.34 -0.50
C ALA A 898 37.38 -36.79 -0.22
N THR A 899 37.96 -36.31 0.88
CA THR A 899 39.35 -36.57 1.30
C THR A 899 39.44 -36.92 2.79
N GLY A 900 40.27 -37.89 3.15
CA GLY A 900 40.45 -38.29 4.54
C GLY A 900 41.42 -39.46 4.75
N THR A 901 41.55 -39.92 6.00
CA THR A 901 42.56 -40.94 6.36
C THR A 901 42.01 -42.36 6.53
N SER A 902 40.69 -42.53 6.68
CA SER A 902 40.03 -43.83 6.82
C SER A 902 38.55 -43.77 6.43
N GLU A 903 37.99 -44.86 5.88
CA GLU A 903 36.57 -44.97 5.50
C GLU A 903 36.11 -43.76 4.63
N VAL A 904 36.80 -43.51 3.51
CA VAL A 904 36.52 -42.40 2.57
C VAL A 904 35.77 -42.92 1.34
N GLY A 905 34.55 -42.43 1.12
CA GLY A 905 33.73 -42.78 -0.04
C GLY A 905 33.25 -41.52 -0.78
N GLY A 906 33.06 -41.64 -2.09
CA GLY A 906 32.61 -40.54 -2.94
C GLY A 906 31.17 -40.11 -2.63
N SER A 907 30.27 -41.07 -2.34
CA SER A 907 28.93 -40.75 -1.82
C SER A 907 28.86 -40.92 -0.30
N ILE A 908 29.27 -42.08 0.25
CA ILE A 908 29.12 -42.38 1.67
C ILE A 908 30.41 -42.87 2.32
N GLY A 909 30.81 -42.28 3.45
CA GLY A 909 31.99 -42.71 4.20
C GLY A 909 31.82 -44.11 4.82
N TYR A 910 30.73 -44.35 5.55
CA TYR A 910 30.39 -45.67 6.08
C TYR A 910 28.88 -45.96 6.09
N ALA A 911 28.48 -47.09 5.51
CA ALA A 911 27.10 -47.56 5.45
C ALA A 911 26.83 -48.73 6.43
N ALA A 912 26.02 -48.48 7.46
CA ALA A 912 25.56 -49.51 8.39
C ALA A 912 24.24 -50.17 7.94
N THR A 913 23.73 -51.08 8.77
CA THR A 913 22.55 -51.93 8.49
C THR A 913 21.33 -51.14 8.00
N GLY A 914 20.71 -51.59 6.90
CA GLY A 914 19.45 -51.04 6.40
C GLY A 914 19.59 -49.73 5.61
N THR A 915 20.79 -49.40 5.15
CA THR A 915 21.01 -48.32 4.17
C THR A 915 20.65 -48.81 2.77
N VAL A 916 20.01 -47.96 1.96
CA VAL A 916 19.65 -48.21 0.56
C VAL A 916 20.04 -46.98 -0.25
N LEU A 917 20.65 -47.20 -1.42
CA LEU A 917 20.96 -46.16 -2.40
C LEU A 917 20.25 -46.52 -3.71
N ASP A 918 19.61 -45.53 -4.33
CA ASP A 918 18.92 -45.66 -5.63
C ASP A 918 19.06 -44.34 -6.40
N ASN A 919 19.48 -44.38 -7.66
CA ASN A 919 19.75 -43.17 -8.46
C ASN A 919 20.66 -42.14 -7.74
N VAL A 920 21.77 -42.61 -7.13
CA VAL A 920 22.74 -41.78 -6.38
C VAL A 920 24.06 -41.64 -7.15
N PHE A 921 24.61 -40.43 -7.21
CA PHE A 921 25.82 -40.11 -7.97
C PHE A 921 26.90 -39.43 -7.13
N PHE A 922 28.17 -39.52 -7.55
CA PHE A 922 29.28 -38.85 -6.86
C PHE A 922 30.46 -38.51 -7.79
N ASN A 923 31.32 -37.57 -7.36
CA ASN A 923 32.56 -37.24 -8.06
C ASN A 923 33.65 -38.33 -7.89
N ALA A 924 33.98 -39.00 -8.98
CA ALA A 924 34.98 -40.06 -9.04
C ALA A 924 36.43 -39.56 -9.28
N ALA A 925 36.66 -38.26 -9.46
CA ALA A 925 37.98 -37.70 -9.80
C ALA A 925 39.08 -37.98 -8.75
N GLY A 926 38.70 -38.31 -7.51
CA GLY A 926 39.62 -38.72 -6.45
C GLY A 926 40.05 -40.18 -6.46
N GLY A 927 39.49 -41.02 -7.34
CA GLY A 927 39.68 -42.48 -7.28
C GLY A 927 38.99 -43.14 -6.08
N SER A 928 38.08 -42.43 -5.41
CA SER A 928 37.22 -42.93 -4.33
C SER A 928 36.18 -43.91 -4.85
N GLU A 929 35.97 -45.01 -4.12
CA GLU A 929 34.81 -45.88 -4.33
C GLU A 929 33.52 -45.18 -3.85
N ALA A 930 32.35 -45.70 -4.24
CA ALA A 930 31.06 -45.18 -3.76
C ALA A 930 30.99 -45.13 -2.21
N LEU A 931 31.46 -46.22 -1.57
CA LEU A 931 31.48 -46.40 -0.13
C LEU A 931 32.91 -46.45 0.40
N GLY A 932 33.19 -45.75 1.50
CA GLY A 932 34.45 -45.93 2.24
C GLY A 932 34.47 -47.17 3.14
N GLY A 933 33.30 -47.73 3.45
CA GLY A 933 33.14 -48.93 4.27
C GLY A 933 31.67 -49.33 4.47
N TRP A 934 31.41 -50.59 4.81
CA TRP A 934 30.05 -51.11 5.03
C TRP A 934 30.02 -52.26 6.06
N ASP A 935 28.85 -52.50 6.65
CA ASP A 935 28.61 -53.64 7.55
C ASP A 935 28.57 -54.96 6.75
N ILE A 936 29.67 -55.74 6.84
CA ILE A 936 29.94 -56.98 6.08
C ILE A 936 28.84 -58.07 6.11
N ARG A 937 27.79 -57.89 6.92
CA ARG A 937 26.64 -58.81 7.05
C ARG A 937 25.52 -58.53 6.03
N TYR A 938 25.58 -57.44 5.27
CA TYR A 938 24.56 -56.99 4.31
C TYR A 938 25.21 -56.61 2.98
N ALA A 939 24.54 -56.78 1.85
CA ALA A 939 25.10 -56.34 0.56
C ALA A 939 25.42 -54.83 0.59
N PRO A 940 26.56 -54.39 0.00
CA PRO A 940 26.88 -52.97 -0.08
C PRO A 940 25.85 -52.23 -0.94
N PRO A 941 25.35 -51.07 -0.51
CA PRO A 941 24.59 -50.17 -1.37
C PRO A 941 25.43 -49.65 -2.55
N GLU A 942 24.82 -49.46 -3.71
CA GLU A 942 25.52 -49.03 -4.93
C GLU A 942 25.20 -47.57 -5.28
N ALA A 943 26.20 -46.82 -5.76
CA ALA A 943 26.06 -45.48 -6.32
C ALA A 943 27.02 -45.32 -7.50
N SER A 944 26.68 -44.42 -8.43
CA SER A 944 27.39 -44.24 -9.69
C SER A 944 28.42 -43.12 -9.62
N GLY A 945 29.69 -43.47 -9.85
CA GLY A 945 30.77 -42.49 -9.97
C GLY A 945 30.75 -41.80 -11.33
N LEU A 946 30.76 -40.46 -11.34
CA LEU A 946 30.81 -39.62 -12.54
C LEU A 946 32.11 -38.78 -12.55
N THR A 947 32.59 -38.45 -13.74
CA THR A 947 33.69 -37.49 -13.89
C THR A 947 33.17 -36.05 -13.72
N PRO A 948 34.03 -35.05 -13.44
CA PRO A 948 33.60 -33.66 -13.33
C PRO A 948 32.82 -33.16 -14.55
N GLU A 949 33.19 -33.61 -15.76
CA GLU A 949 32.55 -33.26 -17.03
C GLU A 949 31.20 -33.95 -17.26
N ALA A 950 30.90 -35.01 -16.50
CA ALA A 950 29.59 -35.67 -16.48
C ALA A 950 28.70 -35.12 -15.36
N LEU A 951 29.29 -34.60 -14.28
CA LEU A 951 28.56 -33.94 -13.19
C LEU A 951 27.98 -32.57 -13.60
N SER A 952 28.47 -31.93 -14.66
CA SER A 952 27.80 -30.76 -15.26
C SER A 952 26.40 -31.07 -15.76
N ASP A 953 26.15 -32.35 -16.11
CA ASP A 953 24.95 -32.84 -16.79
C ASP A 953 24.07 -33.65 -15.82
N ILE A 954 24.26 -33.49 -14.51
CA ILE A 954 23.67 -34.33 -13.47
C ILE A 954 22.14 -34.41 -13.52
N SER A 955 21.44 -33.37 -14.00
CA SER A 955 20.00 -33.39 -14.22
C SER A 955 19.55 -34.53 -15.15
N TYR A 956 20.32 -34.81 -16.19
CA TYR A 956 20.01 -35.85 -17.19
C TYR A 956 20.29 -37.28 -16.70
N TYR A 957 21.10 -37.40 -15.65
CA TYR A 957 21.29 -38.65 -14.91
C TYR A 957 20.15 -38.88 -13.91
N LEU A 958 19.64 -37.81 -13.28
CA LEU A 958 18.52 -37.87 -12.35
C LEU A 958 17.17 -38.15 -13.04
N ASP A 959 16.97 -37.64 -14.26
CA ASP A 959 15.72 -37.83 -15.03
C ASP A 959 15.70 -39.07 -15.95
N GLY A 960 16.85 -39.72 -16.17
CA GLY A 960 17.01 -40.91 -17.00
C GLY A 960 17.14 -40.67 -18.51
N THR A 961 17.38 -39.44 -18.96
CA THR A 961 17.46 -39.07 -20.40
C THR A 961 18.87 -39.08 -21.00
N ILE A 962 19.89 -39.40 -20.20
CA ILE A 962 21.33 -39.32 -20.54
C ILE A 962 21.76 -39.88 -21.90
N GLU A 963 21.08 -40.89 -22.46
CA GLU A 963 21.36 -41.41 -23.81
C GLU A 963 21.28 -40.32 -24.90
N GLN A 964 20.38 -39.34 -24.74
CA GLN A 964 20.20 -38.24 -25.68
C GLN A 964 21.37 -37.24 -25.61
N VAL A 965 21.82 -36.90 -24.40
CA VAL A 965 22.94 -35.99 -24.18
C VAL A 965 24.27 -36.60 -24.60
N LEU A 966 24.48 -37.90 -24.34
CA LEU A 966 25.65 -38.63 -24.82
C LEU A 966 25.69 -38.69 -26.36
N ALA A 967 24.55 -38.86 -27.03
CA ALA A 967 24.47 -38.78 -28.49
C ALA A 967 24.83 -37.37 -29.00
N GLN A 968 24.33 -36.32 -28.36
CA GLN A 968 24.58 -34.93 -28.75
C GLN A 968 26.05 -34.51 -28.54
N ARG A 969 26.66 -34.90 -27.41
CA ARG A 969 28.10 -34.70 -27.14
C ARG A 969 28.97 -35.51 -28.11
N ALA A 970 28.58 -36.72 -28.50
CA ALA A 970 29.30 -37.50 -29.50
C ALA A 970 29.26 -36.87 -30.89
N GLU A 971 28.12 -36.28 -31.27
CA GLU A 971 27.96 -35.52 -32.52
C GLU A 971 28.82 -34.24 -32.53
N GLN A 972 28.83 -33.47 -31.44
CA GLN A 972 29.71 -32.31 -31.28
C GLN A 972 31.21 -32.68 -31.31
N ALA A 973 31.61 -33.74 -30.62
CA ALA A 973 33.00 -34.21 -30.64
C ALA A 973 33.44 -34.68 -32.03
N ALA A 974 32.54 -35.30 -32.81
CA ALA A 974 32.80 -35.67 -34.20
C ALA A 974 32.94 -34.42 -35.10
N ALA A 975 32.12 -33.40 -34.90
CA ALA A 975 32.21 -32.13 -35.63
C ALA A 975 33.53 -31.39 -35.35
N VAL A 976 33.97 -31.32 -34.09
CA VAL A 976 35.25 -30.72 -33.69
C VAL A 976 36.44 -31.50 -34.27
N ALA A 977 36.39 -32.84 -34.26
CA ALA A 977 37.43 -33.68 -34.86
C ALA A 977 37.53 -33.48 -36.39
N GLU A 978 36.41 -33.30 -37.08
CA GLU A 978 36.39 -33.00 -38.52
C GLU A 978 36.87 -31.59 -38.82
N ALA A 979 36.49 -30.58 -38.01
CA ALA A 979 37.01 -29.22 -38.11
C ALA A 979 38.54 -29.19 -37.94
N ALA A 980 39.08 -29.91 -36.96
CA ALA A 980 40.53 -30.04 -36.77
C ALA A 980 41.23 -30.76 -37.95
N ARG A 981 40.58 -31.77 -38.56
CA ARG A 981 41.06 -32.45 -39.77
C ARG A 981 41.10 -31.51 -40.97
N LEU A 982 40.06 -30.69 -41.15
CA LEU A 982 39.98 -29.69 -42.22
C LEU A 982 40.99 -28.56 -42.02
N ALA A 983 41.20 -28.10 -40.78
CA ALA A 983 42.24 -27.12 -40.45
C ALA A 983 43.66 -27.64 -40.76
N GLN A 984 43.96 -28.91 -40.45
CA GLN A 984 45.23 -29.54 -40.82
C GLN A 984 45.42 -29.68 -42.34
N LEU A 985 44.34 -29.98 -43.08
CA LEU A 985 44.36 -30.00 -44.55
C LEU A 985 44.60 -28.60 -45.14
N ALA A 986 43.90 -27.59 -44.64
CA ALA A 986 44.08 -26.21 -45.03
C ALA A 986 45.51 -25.71 -44.74
N ALA A 987 46.07 -26.03 -43.57
CA ALA A 987 47.46 -25.70 -43.22
C ALA A 987 48.49 -26.40 -44.13
N ALA A 988 48.24 -27.66 -44.51
CA ALA A 988 49.08 -28.37 -45.47
C ALA A 988 49.00 -27.77 -46.88
N GLU A 989 47.81 -27.33 -47.31
CA GLU A 989 47.61 -26.66 -48.60
C GLU A 989 48.21 -25.24 -48.62
N LEU A 990 48.14 -24.51 -47.50
CA LEU A 990 48.82 -23.22 -47.32
C LEU A 990 50.35 -23.36 -47.37
N MET A 991 50.91 -24.42 -46.77
CA MET A 991 52.33 -24.76 -46.92
C MET A 991 52.69 -25.12 -48.36
N ARG A 992 51.84 -25.87 -49.07
CA ARG A 992 52.03 -26.16 -50.50
C ARG A 992 52.09 -24.86 -51.33
N PHE A 993 51.18 -23.91 -51.06
CA PHE A 993 51.19 -22.60 -51.70
C PHE A 993 52.41 -21.74 -51.34
N SER A 994 52.92 -21.83 -50.11
CA SER A 994 54.11 -21.05 -49.71
C SER A 994 55.40 -21.61 -50.34
N GLU A 995 55.53 -22.92 -50.51
CA GLU A 995 56.62 -23.55 -51.28
C GLU A 995 56.53 -23.20 -52.78
N GLU A 996 55.33 -23.21 -53.36
CA GLU A 996 55.07 -22.84 -54.75
C GLU A 996 55.40 -21.34 -55.00
N ALA A 997 55.05 -20.46 -54.05
CA ALA A 997 55.42 -19.04 -54.06
C ALA A 997 56.94 -18.81 -53.87
N ALA A 998 57.61 -19.56 -53.00
CA ALA A 998 59.06 -19.48 -52.81
C ALA A 998 59.84 -19.94 -54.07
N GLY A 999 59.32 -20.92 -54.81
CA GLY A 999 59.84 -21.34 -56.12
C GLY A 999 59.76 -20.22 -57.17
N ILE A 1000 58.67 -19.46 -57.19
CA ILE A 1000 58.50 -18.30 -58.08
C ILE A 1000 59.44 -17.15 -57.66
N GLY A 1001 59.51 -16.83 -56.36
CA GLY A 1001 60.35 -15.77 -55.82
C GLY A 1001 61.85 -15.97 -56.08
N SER A 1002 62.37 -17.18 -55.88
CA SER A 1002 63.78 -17.52 -56.15
C SER A 1002 64.13 -17.45 -57.66
N THR A 1003 63.18 -17.78 -58.53
CA THR A 1003 63.33 -17.68 -59.99
C THR A 1003 63.31 -16.23 -60.49
N GLN A 1004 62.57 -15.33 -59.83
CA GLN A 1004 62.61 -13.90 -60.15
C GLN A 1004 63.85 -13.19 -59.55
N ALA A 1005 64.23 -13.51 -58.31
CA ALA A 1005 65.40 -12.92 -57.66
C ALA A 1005 66.73 -13.24 -58.38
N SER A 1006 66.89 -14.47 -58.89
CA SER A 1006 68.07 -14.88 -59.65
C SER A 1006 68.19 -14.22 -61.04
N ASN A 1007 67.07 -13.83 -61.65
CA ASN A 1007 67.05 -13.05 -62.89
C ASN A 1007 67.28 -11.55 -62.65
N ALA A 1008 66.76 -10.98 -61.56
CA ALA A 1008 67.00 -9.59 -61.18
C ALA A 1008 68.48 -9.31 -60.85
N ALA A 1009 69.17 -10.24 -60.16
CA ALA A 1009 70.58 -10.09 -59.79
C ALA A 1009 71.57 -10.18 -60.97
N ARG A 1010 71.15 -10.64 -62.16
CA ARG A 1010 72.02 -10.80 -63.33
C ARG A 1010 72.10 -9.59 -64.26
N ASN A 1011 71.13 -8.68 -64.22
CA ASN A 1011 71.01 -7.56 -65.16
C ASN A 1011 71.18 -6.20 -64.45
N GLY A 1012 72.37 -5.94 -63.91
CA GLY A 1012 72.67 -4.67 -63.24
C GLY A 1012 72.87 -3.51 -64.23
N ALA A 1013 72.03 -2.45 -64.12
CA ALA A 1013 72.31 -1.15 -64.72
C ALA A 1013 71.55 0.01 -64.02
N THR A 1014 72.33 0.91 -63.44
CA THR A 1014 72.13 2.37 -63.25
C THR A 1014 70.89 3.05 -63.89
N ASN A 1015 70.03 3.72 -63.09
CA ASN A 1015 69.75 5.17 -63.07
C ASN A 1015 68.61 5.50 -62.04
N PRO A 1016 68.46 6.75 -61.53
CA PRO A 1016 67.44 7.08 -60.52
C PRO A 1016 66.16 7.71 -61.11
N GLN A 1017 65.15 7.83 -60.23
CA GLN A 1017 63.89 8.63 -60.30
C GLN A 1017 62.58 7.83 -60.30
N ARG A 1018 61.69 8.28 -59.41
CA ARG A 1018 60.22 8.18 -59.36
C ARG A 1018 59.51 7.25 -60.34
N PHE A 1019 58.65 6.39 -59.78
CA PHE A 1019 57.30 6.15 -60.33
C PHE A 1019 56.24 6.44 -59.27
N THR A 1020 55.59 7.60 -59.41
CA THR A 1020 54.23 7.85 -58.94
C THR A 1020 53.28 7.39 -60.04
N GLY A 1021 52.37 6.46 -59.76
CA GLY A 1021 51.39 6.00 -60.75
C GLY A 1021 50.49 4.89 -60.22
N ASP A 1022 49.26 5.26 -59.88
CA ASP A 1022 48.11 4.35 -59.86
C ASP A 1022 47.89 3.81 -61.30
N PRO A 1023 47.68 2.50 -61.47
CA PRO A 1023 46.31 2.08 -61.73
C PRO A 1023 45.92 0.75 -61.08
N THR A 1024 44.91 0.83 -60.21
CA THR A 1024 43.81 -0.14 -60.10
C THR A 1024 43.43 -0.77 -61.44
N ALA A 1025 43.60 -2.09 -61.59
CA ALA A 1025 43.06 -2.85 -62.72
C ALA A 1025 42.92 -4.38 -62.45
N MET A 1026 41.76 -4.76 -61.88
CA MET A 1026 41.14 -6.10 -61.92
C MET A 1026 41.85 -7.25 -61.14
N ALA A 1027 41.15 -8.22 -60.54
CA ALA A 1027 39.73 -8.59 -60.66
C ALA A 1027 39.06 -8.88 -59.28
N SER A 1028 37.74 -9.04 -59.30
CA SER A 1028 36.85 -9.17 -58.14
C SER A 1028 36.83 -10.56 -57.48
N VAL A 1029 36.86 -10.60 -56.15
CA VAL A 1029 36.12 -11.56 -55.31
C VAL A 1029 35.52 -10.76 -54.14
N GLU A 1030 34.33 -11.14 -53.68
CA GLU A 1030 33.59 -10.46 -52.61
C GLU A 1030 34.13 -10.81 -51.22
N GLY A 1031 34.13 -9.84 -50.29
CA GLY A 1031 34.40 -10.06 -48.87
C GLY A 1031 35.82 -9.69 -48.39
N ASN A 1032 35.87 -8.86 -47.34
CA ASN A 1032 37.04 -8.41 -46.57
C ASN A 1032 38.16 -9.48 -46.42
N LEU A 1033 39.45 -9.15 -46.49
CA LEU A 1033 40.13 -8.26 -45.52
C LEU A 1033 41.37 -7.52 -46.07
N VAL A 1034 41.73 -6.43 -45.39
CA VAL A 1034 42.91 -5.57 -45.61
C VAL A 1034 44.21 -6.23 -45.09
N LEU A 1035 45.35 -5.94 -45.73
CA LEU A 1035 46.69 -6.36 -45.26
C LEU A 1035 47.35 -5.31 -44.34
N PHE A 1036 48.07 -5.80 -43.33
CA PHE A 1036 48.73 -5.02 -42.27
C PHE A 1036 50.10 -4.44 -42.67
N GLY A 1037 50.55 -3.44 -41.88
CA GLY A 1037 51.95 -3.04 -41.78
C GLY A 1037 52.55 -3.41 -40.41
N GLU A 1038 53.73 -4.05 -40.46
CA GLU A 1038 54.72 -4.51 -39.44
C GLU A 1038 54.38 -4.80 -37.95
N ASP A 1039 53.33 -4.29 -37.31
CA ASP A 1039 53.07 -4.51 -35.86
C ASP A 1039 51.80 -5.34 -35.58
N GLY A 1040 51.93 -6.67 -35.62
CA GLY A 1040 50.98 -7.63 -35.03
C GLY A 1040 49.75 -7.99 -35.88
N PHE A 1041 49.35 -9.27 -35.83
CA PHE A 1041 48.07 -9.74 -36.37
C PHE A 1041 46.99 -9.70 -35.29
N SER A 1042 45.82 -9.16 -35.62
CA SER A 1042 44.55 -9.63 -35.03
C SER A 1042 43.49 -9.70 -36.12
N ALA A 1043 42.70 -10.77 -36.11
CA ALA A 1043 41.54 -10.94 -36.96
C ALA A 1043 40.33 -11.17 -36.05
N ASN A 1044 39.37 -10.24 -36.04
CA ASN A 1044 38.09 -10.45 -35.38
C ASN A 1044 37.23 -11.37 -36.25
N LEU A 1045 37.52 -12.68 -36.20
CA LEU A 1045 36.59 -13.70 -36.69
C LEU A 1045 35.42 -13.79 -35.70
N ASN A 1046 34.32 -13.13 -36.03
CA ASN A 1046 33.07 -13.24 -35.29
C ASN A 1046 32.16 -14.35 -35.84
N ARG A 1047 32.39 -14.80 -37.08
CA ARG A 1047 31.50 -15.64 -37.86
C ARG A 1047 32.28 -16.45 -38.90
N ILE A 1048 32.01 -17.75 -38.97
CA ILE A 1048 32.52 -18.68 -39.98
C ILE A 1048 31.32 -19.33 -40.68
N GLU A 1049 31.40 -19.54 -41.99
CA GLU A 1049 30.40 -20.29 -42.75
C GLU A 1049 31.10 -21.36 -43.58
N ILE A 1050 30.74 -22.63 -43.39
CA ILE A 1050 31.30 -23.79 -44.10
C ILE A 1050 30.13 -24.62 -44.64
N ASP A 1051 30.16 -24.94 -45.93
CA ASP A 1051 29.13 -25.70 -46.66
C ASP A 1051 27.67 -25.22 -46.42
N GLY A 1052 27.50 -23.90 -46.18
CA GLY A 1052 26.21 -23.25 -45.94
C GLY A 1052 25.70 -23.32 -44.50
N VAL A 1053 26.50 -23.82 -43.55
CA VAL A 1053 26.21 -23.78 -42.11
C VAL A 1053 27.02 -22.67 -41.45
N VAL A 1054 26.33 -21.84 -40.66
CA VAL A 1054 26.87 -20.63 -40.02
C VAL A 1054 27.21 -20.92 -38.56
N TYR A 1055 28.41 -20.52 -38.15
CA TYR A 1055 28.93 -20.61 -36.79
C TYR A 1055 29.33 -19.21 -36.31
N ASP A 1056 28.69 -18.71 -35.27
CA ASP A 1056 29.06 -17.46 -34.60
C ASP A 1056 29.95 -17.79 -33.39
N LEU A 1057 31.14 -17.18 -33.32
CA LEU A 1057 32.20 -17.54 -32.36
C LEU A 1057 32.05 -16.81 -31.03
N THR A 1058 32.17 -17.53 -29.91
CA THR A 1058 32.10 -16.96 -28.56
C THR A 1058 33.44 -16.32 -28.12
N GLU A 1059 33.39 -15.46 -27.09
CA GLU A 1059 34.58 -14.75 -26.59
C GLU A 1059 35.62 -15.66 -25.92
N GLU A 1060 35.25 -16.87 -25.50
CA GLU A 1060 36.19 -17.86 -24.95
C GLU A 1060 36.91 -18.63 -26.06
N GLU A 1061 36.22 -18.92 -27.18
CA GLU A 1061 36.80 -19.57 -28.36
C GLU A 1061 37.79 -18.65 -29.09
N LYS A 1062 37.47 -17.34 -29.22
CA LYS A 1062 38.38 -16.30 -29.76
C LYS A 1062 39.69 -16.12 -28.98
N LYS A 1063 39.82 -16.78 -27.83
CA LYS A 1063 40.97 -16.67 -26.91
C LYS A 1063 41.91 -17.87 -26.97
N ALA A 1064 41.54 -18.90 -27.74
CA ALA A 1064 42.29 -20.14 -27.92
C ALA A 1064 43.02 -20.25 -29.27
N GLU A 1065 42.67 -19.40 -30.24
CA GLU A 1065 43.47 -19.07 -31.44
C GLU A 1065 44.43 -17.89 -31.19
#